data_AF-A0A358DH31-F1
#
_entry.id   AF-A0A358DH31-F1
#
_cell.length_a   1.000
_cell.length_b   1.000
_cell.length_c   1.000
_cell.angle_alpha   90.00
_cell.angle_beta   90.00
_cell.angle_gamma   90.00
#
_symmetry.space_group_name_H-M   'P 1'
#
loop_
_entity.id
_entity.type
_entity.pdbx_description
1 polymer ?
#
loop_
_entity_poly.entity_id
_entity_poly.type
_entity_poly.pdbx_seq_one_letter_code
_entity_poly.pdbx_strand_id
1 'polypeptide(L)'
;NTLLTAFGYSEEDIENLIVPMANEGKEPVSSMGNDASLALFSRKPQRLFNYFRQQFAQVTNPPIDPIREELVMSLTGYLGAIHQNLLDEIPRLSKIVKVKSPILTNTQFDILLNLRYKGFSTAVLPMLFNPEEGAAGLRKAIGELCLLVERAVDEGKNYIVLSDRGVDKNHAPIPSLLAVSAVHHYLVEKRKRIQIDIVVESAEPREVMHFALLFGFGANAINPYLAFGVLAKKVKTGDIQLDFETAKKNYIKSVNKGLLKVLSKMGNSTLRSYRGAHIFEAIGISSGVLNTYFKGISSKIEGIDMDDIAHEVLLPFFESFNEADNGASRLENLGIYAYRNNGEYHAWNPETVSRLQIATKTNNYGLFKEYTRTVDDKPNPAFIRDMLDYKRNPIDISEVEPAANIMTRFCTGAMSYGSISREAHEAMAIAMNIIGGRSNTGEGGEDPERYKKRDDGLSTRSAIKQVASGRFGVTAEYLVNADELQIKIAQGAKPGEGGQLPGYKVDKIIARTRHSIPGISLISPPPHHDIYSIEDLAQLIFDLKNINPSAVVSVKLVAESGVGTIAAGVAKAKADLILISGSEGGTGASPASSIKHAGLPLEIGLAEIQQTLVMNNLRGVVRLQADGQVKTGRDIILAALLGAEEFGFATSALIVLGCVMMRKCHLNTCPVGVATQNAELRKRFVGRYEYLVNFFTFLAEETREHLAQLGCRTLEEAVGRADLLERKQFPDFPKTGKIDLSKIIFFPGDVTPNALHKISDQEHKICDVLDRELIRRSSPALDLLMPVEIKLKIRN
;
A
#
# COMPACT_ATOMS: atom_id res chain seq x y z
N ASN A 1 -0.15 -15.87 -29.12
CA ASN A 1 -1.14 -15.76 -28.04
C ASN A 1 -1.00 -16.91 -27.06
N THR A 2 -0.79 -18.15 -27.51
CA THR A 2 -0.50 -19.33 -26.66
C THR A 2 0.42 -19.04 -25.47
N LEU A 3 1.66 -18.59 -25.70
CA LEU A 3 2.58 -18.26 -24.58
C LEU A 3 2.09 -17.09 -23.71
N LEU A 4 1.35 -16.12 -24.26
CA LEU A 4 0.79 -15.04 -23.43
C LEU A 4 -0.26 -15.62 -22.47
N THR A 5 -1.15 -16.47 -22.97
CA THR A 5 -2.15 -17.18 -22.15
C THR A 5 -1.49 -18.12 -21.15
N ALA A 6 -0.51 -18.94 -21.55
CA ALA A 6 0.19 -19.87 -20.67
C ALA A 6 0.86 -19.18 -19.47
N PHE A 7 1.42 -17.99 -19.68
CA PHE A 7 2.01 -17.16 -18.62
C PHE A 7 1.01 -16.17 -17.99
N GLY A 8 -0.29 -16.33 -18.27
CA GLY A 8 -1.39 -15.57 -17.71
C GLY A 8 -1.41 -14.09 -18.04
N TYR A 9 -0.84 -13.64 -19.16
CA TYR A 9 -0.94 -12.24 -19.61
C TYR A 9 -2.40 -11.87 -19.89
N SER A 10 -2.80 -10.70 -19.42
CA SER A 10 -4.10 -10.09 -19.71
C SER A 10 -3.97 -8.92 -20.68
N GLU A 11 -5.09 -8.47 -21.24
CA GLU A 11 -5.14 -7.23 -22.03
C GLU A 11 -4.71 -6.02 -21.18
N GLU A 12 -5.07 -5.99 -19.89
CA GLU A 12 -4.69 -4.91 -18.98
C GLU A 12 -3.18 -4.85 -18.72
N ASP A 13 -2.49 -5.99 -18.58
CA ASP A 13 -1.02 -6.01 -18.44
C ASP A 13 -0.35 -5.30 -19.61
N ILE A 14 -0.89 -5.49 -20.82
CA ILE A 14 -0.31 -4.91 -22.04
C ILE A 14 -0.68 -3.44 -22.16
N GLU A 15 -1.97 -3.11 -22.15
CA GLU A 15 -2.47 -1.77 -22.47
C GLU A 15 -2.26 -0.78 -21.33
N ASN A 16 -2.37 -1.21 -20.07
CA ASN A 16 -2.25 -0.31 -18.92
C ASN A 16 -0.84 -0.24 -18.35
N LEU A 17 0.03 -1.22 -18.61
CA LEU A 17 1.38 -1.27 -18.06
C LEU A 17 2.46 -1.25 -19.14
N ILE A 18 2.55 -2.27 -19.99
CA ILE A 18 3.67 -2.42 -20.94
C ILE A 18 3.70 -1.29 -21.96
N VAL A 19 2.56 -0.95 -22.57
CA VAL A 19 2.47 0.12 -23.59
C VAL A 19 2.82 1.50 -23.00
N PRO A 20 2.25 1.94 -21.86
CA PRO A 20 2.64 3.19 -21.23
C PRO A 20 4.13 3.26 -20.86
N MET A 21 4.69 2.16 -20.32
CA MET A 21 6.12 2.09 -19.99
C MET A 21 7.02 2.23 -21.21
N ALA A 22 6.60 1.69 -22.36
CA ALA A 22 7.32 1.83 -23.63
C ALA A 22 7.20 3.23 -24.24
N ASN A 23 6.03 3.87 -24.13
CA ASN A 23 5.80 5.21 -24.67
C ASN A 23 6.49 6.30 -23.84
N GLU A 24 6.35 6.25 -22.51
CA GLU A 24 6.78 7.35 -21.62
C GLU A 24 8.13 7.11 -20.92
N GLY A 25 8.59 5.86 -20.89
CA GLY A 25 9.81 5.48 -20.16
C GLY A 25 9.70 5.66 -18.65
N LYS A 26 8.47 5.59 -18.11
CA LYS A 26 8.10 5.67 -16.70
C LYS A 26 6.92 4.74 -16.45
N GLU A 27 6.77 4.29 -15.21
CA GLU A 27 5.61 3.48 -14.83
C GLU A 27 4.31 4.30 -14.87
N PRO A 28 3.16 3.68 -15.16
CA PRO A 28 1.88 4.36 -15.21
C PRO A 28 1.45 4.88 -13.83
N VAL A 29 0.89 6.09 -13.83
CA VAL A 29 0.22 6.68 -12.66
C VAL A 29 -1.26 6.32 -12.71
N SER A 30 -1.84 6.01 -11.55
CA SER A 30 -3.24 5.68 -11.36
C SER A 30 -3.82 6.44 -10.15
N SER A 31 -5.07 6.15 -9.80
CA SER A 31 -5.78 6.78 -8.69
C SER A 31 -6.86 5.87 -8.09
N MET A 32 -7.43 6.28 -6.96
CA MET A 32 -8.23 5.48 -6.02
C MET A 32 -7.42 4.37 -5.34
N GLY A 33 -8.07 3.63 -4.43
CA GLY A 33 -7.43 2.55 -3.68
C GLY A 33 -7.57 1.20 -4.37
N ASN A 34 -6.92 0.19 -3.78
CA ASN A 34 -7.10 -1.20 -4.19
C ASN A 34 -8.29 -1.82 -3.45
N ASP A 35 -9.41 -1.89 -4.13
CA ASP A 35 -10.67 -2.49 -3.67
C ASP A 35 -10.99 -3.81 -4.40
N ALA A 36 -10.05 -4.30 -5.21
CA ALA A 36 -10.14 -5.64 -5.78
C ALA A 36 -9.86 -6.68 -4.68
N SER A 37 -10.46 -7.86 -4.80
CA SER A 37 -10.22 -8.96 -3.86
C SER A 37 -8.73 -9.28 -3.71
N LEU A 38 -8.30 -9.61 -2.48
CA LEU A 38 -6.97 -10.15 -2.25
C LEU A 38 -6.75 -11.43 -3.07
N ALA A 39 -5.51 -11.73 -3.47
CA ALA A 39 -5.17 -12.89 -4.29
C ALA A 39 -5.71 -14.21 -3.70
N LEU A 40 -5.68 -14.34 -2.38
CA LEU A 40 -6.20 -15.49 -1.64
C LEU A 40 -7.74 -15.65 -1.72
N PHE A 41 -8.47 -14.57 -2.02
CA PHE A 41 -9.93 -14.57 -2.19
C PHE A 41 -10.38 -14.54 -3.67
N SER A 42 -9.43 -14.38 -4.60
CA SER A 42 -9.71 -14.39 -6.04
C SER A 42 -10.16 -15.77 -6.52
N ARG A 43 -11.20 -15.78 -7.35
CA ARG A 43 -11.60 -16.97 -8.14
C ARG A 43 -10.77 -17.17 -9.39
N LYS A 44 -10.15 -16.09 -9.88
CA LYS A 44 -9.24 -16.14 -11.04
C LYS A 44 -7.87 -16.65 -10.60
N PRO A 45 -7.12 -17.34 -11.47
CA PRO A 45 -5.77 -17.78 -11.16
C PRO A 45 -4.88 -16.57 -10.87
N GLN A 46 -4.11 -16.65 -9.80
CA GLN A 46 -3.22 -15.58 -9.38
C GLN A 46 -1.76 -15.98 -9.63
N ARG A 47 -0.93 -14.99 -9.97
CA ARG A 47 0.51 -15.22 -10.05
C ARG A 47 1.08 -15.22 -8.64
N LEU A 48 2.11 -16.03 -8.40
CA LEU A 48 2.75 -16.10 -7.08
C LEU A 48 3.23 -14.73 -6.58
N PHE A 49 3.64 -13.84 -7.49
CA PHE A 49 4.00 -12.45 -7.18
C PHE A 49 2.91 -11.68 -6.41
N ASN A 50 1.62 -11.94 -6.67
CA ASN A 50 0.50 -11.20 -6.10
C ASN A 50 0.25 -11.53 -4.62
N TYR A 51 0.87 -12.58 -4.10
CA TYR A 51 0.81 -12.97 -2.69
C TYR A 51 1.87 -12.27 -1.83
N PHE A 52 2.74 -11.46 -2.43
CA PHE A 52 3.75 -10.70 -1.72
C PHE A 52 3.45 -9.19 -1.75
N ARG A 53 3.87 -8.50 -0.69
CA ARG A 53 3.79 -7.04 -0.54
C ARG A 53 5.16 -6.46 -0.25
N GLN A 54 5.41 -5.26 -0.78
CA GLN A 54 6.61 -4.48 -0.49
C GLN A 54 6.52 -3.91 0.92
N GLN A 55 7.58 -4.12 1.71
CA GLN A 55 7.78 -3.38 2.95
C GLN A 55 8.33 -1.99 2.66
N PHE A 56 8.24 -1.09 3.64
CA PHE A 56 8.72 0.27 3.53
C PHE A 56 9.20 0.77 4.88
N ALA A 57 9.97 1.85 4.88
CA ALA A 57 10.42 2.47 6.10
C ALA A 57 9.34 3.44 6.62
N GLN A 58 9.08 3.38 7.92
CA GLN A 58 8.27 4.39 8.61
C GLN A 58 8.85 4.63 10.01
N VAL A 59 9.15 5.90 10.32
CA VAL A 59 9.71 6.38 11.61
C VAL A 59 11.14 5.91 11.92
N THR A 60 11.42 4.61 11.93
CA THR A 60 12.71 4.03 12.37
C THR A 60 13.90 4.48 11.54
N ASN A 61 13.67 4.68 10.25
CA ASN A 61 14.61 5.20 9.26
C ASN A 61 13.82 5.87 8.14
N PRO A 62 14.43 6.76 7.35
CA PRO A 62 13.73 7.44 6.26
C PRO A 62 13.79 6.65 4.95
N PRO A 63 12.77 6.77 4.08
CA PRO A 63 12.92 6.48 2.66
C PRO A 63 13.85 7.52 1.98
N ILE A 64 14.35 7.20 0.78
CA ILE A 64 15.20 8.08 -0.04
C ILE A 64 14.36 8.72 -1.15
N ASP A 65 14.74 9.89 -1.68
CA ASP A 65 14.11 10.44 -2.88
C ASP A 65 14.74 9.86 -4.17
N PRO A 66 14.09 8.92 -4.90
CA PRO A 66 14.70 8.26 -6.05
C PRO A 66 14.80 9.15 -7.30
N ILE A 67 14.31 10.40 -7.23
CA ILE A 67 14.34 11.36 -8.32
C ILE A 67 15.39 12.45 -8.04
N ARG A 68 15.34 13.05 -6.86
CA ARG A 68 16.21 14.17 -6.48
C ARG A 68 17.55 13.70 -5.95
N GLU A 69 17.58 12.53 -5.32
CA GLU A 69 18.77 11.91 -4.75
C GLU A 69 19.21 10.70 -5.60
N GLU A 70 18.83 10.63 -6.88
CA GLU A 70 19.20 9.54 -7.80
C GLU A 70 20.72 9.29 -7.83
N LEU A 71 21.53 10.33 -7.60
CA LEU A 71 22.99 10.27 -7.59
C LEU A 71 23.58 9.31 -6.54
N VAL A 72 22.90 9.09 -5.41
CA VAL A 72 23.37 8.16 -4.37
C VAL A 72 22.88 6.74 -4.63
N MET A 73 22.00 6.53 -5.62
CA MET A 73 21.40 5.25 -5.90
C MET A 73 22.08 4.51 -7.06
N SER A 74 22.03 3.17 -7.04
CA SER A 74 22.60 2.38 -8.13
C SER A 74 21.91 1.02 -8.35
N LEU A 75 21.58 0.74 -9.61
CA LEU A 75 21.18 -0.58 -10.08
C LEU A 75 22.34 -1.37 -10.70
N THR A 76 23.57 -0.86 -10.61
CA THR A 76 24.74 -1.53 -11.19
C THR A 76 24.95 -2.88 -10.50
N GLY A 77 24.94 -3.94 -11.29
CA GLY A 77 25.22 -5.30 -10.87
C GLY A 77 26.58 -5.80 -11.36
N TYR A 78 27.03 -6.87 -10.75
CA TYR A 78 28.21 -7.62 -11.17
C TYR A 78 27.82 -9.10 -11.27
N LEU A 79 28.25 -9.75 -12.35
CA LEU A 79 27.99 -11.16 -12.65
C LEU A 79 29.30 -11.94 -12.68
N GLY A 80 29.43 -12.95 -11.83
CA GLY A 80 30.57 -13.84 -11.80
C GLY A 80 30.65 -14.65 -10.52
N ALA A 81 31.59 -15.59 -10.50
CA ALA A 81 31.84 -16.42 -9.33
C ALA A 81 33.04 -15.89 -8.55
N ILE A 82 32.89 -15.85 -7.22
CA ILE A 82 33.99 -15.58 -6.30
C ILE A 82 34.31 -16.89 -5.58
N HIS A 83 35.39 -17.56 -6.00
CA HIS A 83 35.90 -18.79 -5.38
C HIS A 83 37.06 -18.54 -4.42
N GLN A 84 37.37 -17.26 -4.16
CA GLN A 84 38.54 -16.83 -3.41
C GLN A 84 38.12 -16.10 -2.15
N ASN A 85 39.03 -16.00 -1.20
CA ASN A 85 38.79 -15.30 0.05
C ASN A 85 38.61 -13.80 -0.23
N LEU A 86 37.50 -13.21 0.25
CA LEU A 86 37.24 -11.78 0.11
C LEU A 86 38.25 -10.92 0.88
N LEU A 87 38.95 -11.49 1.85
CA LEU A 87 39.97 -10.79 2.63
C LEU A 87 41.30 -10.63 1.86
N ASP A 88 41.48 -11.32 0.73
CA ASP A 88 42.71 -11.28 -0.05
C ASP A 88 42.61 -10.24 -1.17
N GLU A 89 43.56 -9.30 -1.27
CA GLU A 89 43.57 -8.27 -2.32
C GLU A 89 44.19 -8.78 -3.63
N ILE A 90 43.50 -9.69 -4.33
CA ILE A 90 44.01 -10.31 -5.57
C ILE A 90 43.24 -9.87 -6.82
N PRO A 91 43.94 -9.48 -7.92
CA PRO A 91 43.30 -9.02 -9.17
C PRO A 91 42.27 -9.99 -9.77
N ARG A 92 42.39 -11.27 -9.45
CA ARG A 92 41.50 -12.33 -9.94
C ARG A 92 40.08 -12.24 -9.37
N LEU A 93 39.88 -11.58 -8.22
CA LEU A 93 38.55 -11.23 -7.68
C LEU A 93 37.77 -10.28 -8.60
N SER A 94 38.48 -9.51 -9.44
CA SER A 94 37.87 -8.56 -10.38
C SER A 94 37.41 -9.20 -11.70
N LYS A 95 37.49 -10.53 -11.84
CA LYS A 95 37.02 -11.25 -13.04
C LYS A 95 35.50 -11.42 -13.02
N ILE A 96 34.80 -10.30 -13.15
CA ILE A 96 33.34 -10.20 -13.10
C ILE A 96 32.82 -9.35 -14.27
N VAL A 97 31.61 -9.62 -14.72
CA VAL A 97 30.92 -8.85 -15.75
C VAL A 97 30.10 -7.75 -15.10
N LYS A 98 30.49 -6.49 -15.30
CA LYS A 98 29.72 -5.34 -14.83
C LYS A 98 28.52 -5.09 -15.73
N VAL A 99 27.33 -5.03 -15.16
CA VAL A 99 26.08 -4.65 -15.83
C VAL A 99 25.55 -3.35 -15.25
N LYS A 100 25.30 -2.35 -16.12
CA LYS A 100 24.75 -1.05 -15.67
C LYS A 100 23.28 -1.12 -15.30
N SER A 101 22.54 -1.99 -16.01
CA SER A 101 21.12 -2.28 -15.81
C SER A 101 21.00 -3.76 -15.50
N PRO A 102 20.18 -4.15 -14.51
CA PRO A 102 19.97 -5.55 -14.19
C PRO A 102 18.96 -6.21 -15.15
N ILE A 103 18.25 -5.41 -15.95
CA ILE A 103 17.40 -5.89 -17.04
C ILE A 103 18.24 -6.00 -18.32
N LEU A 104 18.35 -7.22 -18.85
CA LEU A 104 19.16 -7.55 -20.02
C LEU A 104 18.29 -7.61 -21.27
N THR A 105 18.75 -6.99 -22.36
CA THR A 105 18.17 -7.23 -23.69
C THR A 105 18.53 -8.63 -24.19
N ASN A 106 17.78 -9.16 -25.16
CA ASN A 106 18.09 -10.46 -25.76
C ASN A 106 19.52 -10.51 -26.33
N THR A 107 20.00 -9.41 -26.91
CA THR A 107 21.38 -9.30 -27.41
C THR A 107 22.41 -9.30 -26.28
N GLN A 108 22.18 -8.57 -25.19
CA GLN A 108 23.08 -8.55 -24.04
C GLN A 108 23.14 -9.93 -23.37
N PHE A 109 21.98 -10.59 -23.27
CA PHE A 109 21.86 -11.93 -22.74
C PHE A 109 22.59 -12.96 -23.61
N ASP A 110 22.44 -12.91 -24.94
CA ASP A 110 23.16 -13.79 -25.86
C ASP A 110 24.69 -13.60 -25.79
N ILE A 111 25.16 -12.34 -25.69
CA ILE A 111 26.57 -12.06 -25.43
C ILE A 111 27.01 -12.74 -24.14
N LEU A 112 26.24 -12.55 -23.06
CA LEU A 112 26.55 -13.12 -21.74
C LEU A 112 26.63 -14.65 -21.77
N LEU A 113 25.77 -15.34 -22.53
CA LEU A 113 25.85 -16.80 -22.71
C LEU A 113 27.15 -17.26 -23.37
N ASN A 114 27.71 -16.43 -24.25
CA ASN A 114 28.81 -16.78 -25.15
C ASN A 114 30.16 -16.15 -24.79
N LEU A 115 30.34 -15.65 -23.55
CA LEU A 115 31.60 -15.01 -23.07
C LEU A 115 32.78 -15.97 -22.83
N ARG A 116 32.82 -17.14 -23.49
CA ARG A 116 33.85 -18.18 -23.31
C ARG A 116 35.26 -17.69 -23.62
N TYR A 117 35.42 -16.80 -24.60
CA TYR A 117 36.72 -16.23 -24.98
C TYR A 117 37.35 -15.37 -23.87
N LYS A 118 36.56 -14.90 -22.89
CA LYS A 118 37.06 -14.23 -21.67
C LYS A 118 37.19 -15.19 -20.48
N GLY A 119 37.02 -16.49 -20.72
CA GLY A 119 37.05 -17.56 -19.73
C GLY A 119 35.88 -17.50 -18.75
N PHE A 120 34.70 -17.08 -19.20
CA PHE A 120 33.44 -17.28 -18.46
C PHE A 120 32.75 -18.54 -18.96
N SER A 121 32.22 -19.33 -18.03
CA SER A 121 31.47 -20.55 -18.30
C SER A 121 30.07 -20.45 -17.71
N THR A 122 29.08 -20.92 -18.45
CA THR A 122 27.66 -20.74 -18.17
C THR A 122 26.94 -22.06 -18.32
N ALA A 123 25.84 -22.23 -17.59
CA ALA A 123 24.92 -23.35 -17.76
C ALA A 123 23.50 -22.82 -17.86
N VAL A 124 22.77 -23.24 -18.89
CA VAL A 124 21.35 -22.93 -19.07
C VAL A 124 20.56 -24.11 -18.56
N LEU A 125 19.72 -23.86 -17.56
CA LEU A 125 18.97 -24.87 -16.83
C LEU A 125 17.48 -24.59 -17.02
N PRO A 126 16.71 -25.56 -17.55
CA PRO A 126 15.28 -25.38 -17.78
C PRO A 126 14.52 -25.33 -16.44
N MET A 127 13.61 -24.36 -16.30
CA MET A 127 12.66 -24.28 -15.19
C MET A 127 11.27 -24.75 -15.67
N LEU A 128 11.20 -26.01 -16.08
CA LEU A 128 10.00 -26.65 -16.64
C LEU A 128 9.64 -27.90 -15.82
N PHE A 129 8.36 -28.27 -15.79
CA PHE A 129 7.88 -29.49 -15.15
C PHE A 129 6.76 -30.15 -15.95
N ASN A 130 6.53 -31.45 -15.70
CA ASN A 130 5.45 -32.20 -16.32
C ASN A 130 4.08 -31.73 -15.76
N PRO A 131 3.19 -31.15 -16.58
CA PRO A 131 1.91 -30.64 -16.10
C PRO A 131 0.96 -31.74 -15.59
N GLU A 132 1.09 -32.98 -16.07
CA GLU A 132 0.25 -34.11 -15.64
C GLU A 132 0.54 -34.57 -14.20
N GLU A 133 1.76 -34.34 -13.72
CA GLU A 133 2.18 -34.69 -12.35
C GLU A 133 1.75 -33.64 -11.31
N GLY A 134 1.13 -32.54 -11.76
CA GLY A 134 0.64 -31.47 -10.90
C GLY A 134 1.71 -30.95 -9.92
N ALA A 135 1.31 -30.81 -8.66
CA ALA A 135 2.18 -30.29 -7.61
C ALA A 135 3.33 -31.23 -7.24
N ALA A 136 3.16 -32.54 -7.39
CA ALA A 136 4.25 -33.49 -7.19
C ALA A 136 5.35 -33.30 -8.24
N GLY A 137 4.95 -33.12 -9.50
CA GLY A 137 5.86 -32.78 -10.60
C GLY A 137 6.58 -31.45 -10.37
N LEU A 138 5.85 -30.43 -9.92
CA LEU A 138 6.43 -29.13 -9.59
C LEU A 138 7.50 -29.25 -8.48
N ARG A 139 7.18 -29.94 -7.37
CA ARG A 139 8.13 -30.17 -6.26
C ARG A 139 9.37 -30.93 -6.74
N LYS A 140 9.18 -31.99 -7.52
CA LYS A 140 10.26 -32.80 -8.09
C LYS A 140 11.17 -31.98 -8.99
N ALA A 141 10.60 -31.21 -9.92
CA ALA A 141 11.37 -30.39 -10.86
C ALA A 141 12.19 -29.30 -10.14
N ILE A 142 11.67 -28.69 -9.07
CA ILE A 142 12.44 -27.74 -8.24
C ILE A 142 13.62 -28.44 -7.57
N GLY A 143 13.42 -29.65 -7.02
CA GLY A 143 14.48 -30.43 -6.40
C GLY A 143 15.58 -30.82 -7.39
N GLU A 144 15.19 -31.28 -8.58
CA GLU A 144 16.11 -31.59 -9.68
C GLU A 144 16.88 -30.35 -10.14
N LEU A 145 16.19 -29.21 -10.28
CA LEU A 145 16.81 -27.94 -10.62
C LEU A 145 17.89 -27.55 -9.60
N CYS A 146 17.61 -27.67 -8.31
CA CYS A 146 18.59 -27.38 -7.25
C CYS A 146 19.85 -28.25 -7.36
N LEU A 147 19.69 -29.55 -7.65
CA LEU A 147 20.81 -30.48 -7.85
C LEU A 147 21.63 -30.17 -9.12
N LEU A 148 20.96 -29.79 -10.21
CA LEU A 148 21.62 -29.36 -11.45
C LEU A 148 22.43 -28.08 -11.24
N VAL A 149 21.88 -27.14 -10.47
CA VAL A 149 22.58 -25.91 -10.10
C VAL A 149 23.80 -26.22 -9.24
N GLU A 150 23.67 -27.11 -8.25
CA GLU A 150 24.82 -27.53 -7.42
C GLU A 150 25.94 -28.13 -8.28
N ARG A 151 25.60 -29.02 -9.21
CA ARG A 151 26.56 -29.58 -10.17
C ARG A 151 27.24 -28.49 -11.00
N ALA A 152 26.48 -27.49 -11.47
CA ALA A 152 27.05 -26.37 -12.20
C ALA A 152 28.04 -25.56 -11.35
N VAL A 153 27.80 -25.39 -10.05
CA VAL A 153 28.79 -24.79 -9.14
C VAL A 153 30.05 -25.64 -9.07
N ASP A 154 29.91 -26.95 -8.88
CA ASP A 154 31.04 -27.88 -8.71
C ASP A 154 31.87 -28.02 -10.00
N GLU A 155 31.24 -27.84 -11.17
CA GLU A 155 31.91 -27.74 -12.48
C GLU A 155 32.60 -26.37 -12.72
N GLY A 156 32.55 -25.45 -11.76
CA GLY A 156 33.21 -24.14 -11.85
C GLY A 156 32.53 -23.17 -12.82
N LYS A 157 31.21 -23.28 -13.03
CA LYS A 157 30.46 -22.28 -13.81
C LYS A 157 30.43 -20.94 -13.07
N ASN A 158 30.49 -19.84 -13.81
CA ASN A 158 30.52 -18.50 -13.22
C ASN A 158 29.12 -17.97 -12.91
N TYR A 159 28.16 -18.33 -13.74
CA TYR A 159 26.74 -18.03 -13.54
C TYR A 159 25.87 -19.07 -14.24
N ILE A 160 24.70 -19.29 -13.67
CA ILE A 160 23.63 -20.11 -14.23
C ILE A 160 22.56 -19.22 -14.85
N VAL A 161 21.86 -19.77 -15.82
CA VAL A 161 20.62 -19.21 -16.35
C VAL A 161 19.49 -20.15 -16.02
N LEU A 162 18.51 -19.68 -15.23
CA LEU A 162 17.22 -20.33 -15.07
C LEU A 162 16.32 -19.85 -16.21
N SER A 163 15.87 -20.75 -17.08
CA SER A 163 15.11 -20.40 -18.29
C SER A 163 13.79 -21.16 -18.40
N ASP A 164 12.68 -20.45 -18.62
CA ASP A 164 11.38 -21.03 -18.95
C ASP A 164 11.15 -21.14 -20.47
N ARG A 165 12.21 -20.98 -21.28
CA ARG A 165 12.14 -21.38 -22.67
C ARG A 165 11.93 -22.88 -22.80
N GLY A 166 11.10 -23.27 -23.75
CA GLY A 166 10.74 -24.67 -23.99
C GLY A 166 9.37 -25.06 -23.45
N VAL A 167 8.58 -24.10 -22.93
CA VAL A 167 7.16 -24.33 -22.62
C VAL A 167 6.42 -24.81 -23.87
N ASP A 168 5.86 -26.01 -23.77
CA ASP A 168 5.02 -26.67 -24.76
C ASP A 168 3.90 -27.45 -24.04
N LYS A 169 3.08 -28.20 -24.79
CA LYS A 169 1.96 -28.97 -24.24
C LYS A 169 2.32 -29.97 -23.13
N ASN A 170 3.57 -30.41 -23.07
CA ASN A 170 4.05 -31.42 -22.11
C ASN A 170 4.98 -30.81 -21.04
N HIS A 171 5.27 -29.51 -21.11
CA HIS A 171 6.23 -28.84 -20.24
C HIS A 171 5.66 -27.50 -19.77
N ALA A 172 5.12 -27.47 -18.55
CA ALA A 172 4.65 -26.26 -17.91
C ALA A 172 5.81 -25.49 -17.24
N PRO A 173 5.74 -24.15 -17.15
CA PRO A 173 6.77 -23.35 -16.50
C PRO A 173 6.69 -23.46 -14.98
N ILE A 174 7.83 -23.68 -14.32
CA ILE A 174 7.96 -23.43 -12.87
C ILE A 174 7.84 -21.91 -12.67
N PRO A 175 7.02 -21.42 -11.71
CA PRO A 175 6.98 -19.99 -11.39
C PRO A 175 8.38 -19.44 -11.14
N SER A 176 8.75 -18.39 -11.87
CA SER A 176 10.12 -17.86 -11.87
C SER A 176 10.56 -17.43 -10.47
N LEU A 177 9.64 -16.84 -9.70
CA LEU A 177 9.88 -16.46 -8.30
C LEU A 177 10.21 -17.65 -7.41
N LEU A 178 9.46 -18.75 -7.57
CA LEU A 178 9.67 -19.98 -6.80
C LEU A 178 10.99 -20.65 -7.17
N ALA A 179 11.30 -20.75 -8.46
CA ALA A 179 12.56 -21.32 -8.94
C ALA A 179 13.78 -20.54 -8.42
N VAL A 180 13.76 -19.21 -8.54
CA VAL A 180 14.86 -18.35 -8.07
C VAL A 180 15.05 -18.48 -6.56
N SER A 181 13.98 -18.39 -5.80
CA SER A 181 14.05 -18.44 -4.34
C SER A 181 14.53 -19.81 -3.84
N ALA A 182 13.99 -20.90 -4.39
CA ALA A 182 14.41 -22.26 -4.05
C ALA A 182 15.91 -22.47 -4.32
N VAL A 183 16.39 -22.10 -5.51
CA VAL A 183 17.80 -22.21 -5.89
C VAL A 183 18.68 -21.32 -5.01
N HIS A 184 18.25 -20.09 -4.72
CA HIS A 184 19.00 -19.16 -3.88
C HIS A 184 19.21 -19.73 -2.48
N HIS A 185 18.14 -20.14 -1.80
CA HIS A 185 18.23 -20.69 -0.44
C HIS A 185 18.98 -22.01 -0.40
N TYR A 186 18.76 -22.89 -1.38
CA TYR A 186 19.49 -24.15 -1.48
C TYR A 186 21.01 -23.91 -1.56
N LEU A 187 21.45 -22.98 -2.41
CA LEU A 187 22.86 -22.61 -2.52
C LEU A 187 23.40 -21.94 -1.26
N VAL A 188 22.59 -21.17 -0.52
CA VAL A 188 22.99 -20.58 0.77
C VAL A 188 23.23 -21.70 1.80
N GLU A 189 22.31 -22.67 1.89
CA GLU A 189 22.43 -23.83 2.79
C GLU A 189 23.65 -24.68 2.48
N LYS A 190 23.94 -24.90 1.20
CA LYS A 190 25.13 -25.60 0.73
C LYS A 190 26.42 -24.76 0.81
N ARG A 191 26.34 -23.49 1.26
CA ARG A 191 27.45 -22.53 1.31
C ARG A 191 28.12 -22.30 -0.06
N LYS A 192 27.34 -22.45 -1.13
CA LYS A 192 27.76 -22.34 -2.53
C LYS A 192 27.28 -21.05 -3.20
N ARG A 193 26.40 -20.26 -2.58
CA ARG A 193 25.79 -19.07 -3.23
C ARG A 193 26.76 -17.99 -3.69
N ILE A 194 27.89 -17.80 -3.00
CA ILE A 194 28.91 -16.80 -3.41
C ILE A 194 29.73 -17.26 -4.64
N GLN A 195 29.69 -18.55 -4.93
CA GLN A 195 30.50 -19.20 -5.96
C GLN A 195 29.79 -19.21 -7.32
N ILE A 196 28.56 -18.68 -7.42
CA ILE A 196 27.82 -18.63 -8.68
C ILE A 196 26.76 -17.53 -8.64
N ASP A 197 26.51 -16.92 -9.78
CA ASP A 197 25.44 -15.94 -9.94
C ASP A 197 24.23 -16.49 -10.70
N ILE A 198 23.03 -15.94 -10.41
CA ILE A 198 21.75 -16.42 -10.92
C ILE A 198 21.20 -15.42 -11.94
N VAL A 199 21.14 -15.80 -13.21
CA VAL A 199 20.47 -15.04 -14.26
C VAL A 199 19.14 -15.70 -14.59
N VAL A 200 18.10 -14.90 -14.82
CA VAL A 200 16.74 -15.41 -15.08
C VAL A 200 16.34 -15.01 -16.49
N GLU A 201 16.08 -15.98 -17.36
CA GLU A 201 15.42 -15.76 -18.65
C GLU A 201 13.96 -16.21 -18.49
N SER A 202 13.03 -15.25 -18.51
CA SER A 202 11.64 -15.58 -18.20
C SER A 202 10.61 -14.82 -19.01
N ALA A 203 9.52 -15.50 -19.36
CA ALA A 203 8.33 -14.91 -19.92
C ALA A 203 7.41 -14.26 -18.86
N GLU A 204 7.59 -14.56 -17.58
CA GLU A 204 6.67 -14.18 -16.50
C GLU A 204 6.83 -12.73 -15.97
N PRO A 205 8.02 -12.12 -15.87
CA PRO A 205 8.18 -10.77 -15.31
C PRO A 205 7.70 -9.70 -16.29
N ARG A 206 6.78 -8.84 -15.82
CA ARG A 206 6.19 -7.76 -16.64
C ARG A 206 5.88 -6.49 -15.86
N GLU A 207 5.70 -6.59 -14.54
CA GLU A 207 5.50 -5.48 -13.62
C GLU A 207 6.75 -5.19 -12.79
N VAL A 208 6.92 -3.95 -12.32
CA VAL A 208 8.03 -3.54 -11.45
C VAL A 208 8.16 -4.45 -10.23
N MET A 209 7.03 -4.84 -9.62
CA MET A 209 6.99 -5.75 -8.46
C MET A 209 7.60 -7.12 -8.77
N HIS A 210 7.39 -7.66 -9.98
CA HIS A 210 7.93 -8.97 -10.36
C HIS A 210 9.45 -8.93 -10.38
N PHE A 211 10.03 -7.88 -10.97
CA PHE A 211 11.47 -7.69 -11.01
C PHE A 211 12.04 -7.47 -9.59
N ALA A 212 11.38 -6.65 -8.77
CA ALA A 212 11.80 -6.41 -7.40
C ALA A 212 11.84 -7.70 -6.56
N LEU A 213 10.80 -8.54 -6.65
CA LEU A 213 10.74 -9.83 -5.96
C LEU A 213 11.86 -10.77 -6.43
N LEU A 214 12.05 -10.93 -7.73
CA LEU A 214 13.13 -11.78 -8.27
C LEU A 214 14.51 -11.35 -7.77
N PHE A 215 14.80 -10.04 -7.75
CA PHE A 215 16.06 -9.55 -7.17
C PHE A 215 16.12 -9.77 -5.66
N GLY A 216 15.03 -9.48 -4.94
CA GLY A 216 14.95 -9.67 -3.50
C GLY A 216 15.16 -11.11 -3.03
N PHE A 217 14.82 -12.10 -3.88
CA PHE A 217 15.07 -13.53 -3.64
C PHE A 217 16.31 -14.08 -4.35
N GLY A 218 17.18 -13.20 -4.86
CA GLY A 218 18.56 -13.58 -5.20
C GLY A 218 18.90 -13.64 -6.69
N ALA A 219 18.02 -13.22 -7.60
CA ALA A 219 18.41 -13.01 -9.00
C ALA A 219 19.48 -11.91 -9.11
N ASN A 220 20.37 -12.04 -10.08
CA ASN A 220 21.39 -11.05 -10.39
C ASN A 220 21.03 -10.18 -11.59
N ALA A 221 20.41 -10.79 -12.60
CA ALA A 221 19.99 -10.14 -13.82
C ALA A 221 18.81 -10.89 -14.43
N ILE A 222 17.94 -10.17 -15.16
CA ILE A 222 16.69 -10.71 -15.69
C ILE A 222 16.57 -10.34 -17.18
N ASN A 223 16.26 -11.31 -18.02
CA ASN A 223 15.86 -11.13 -19.41
C ASN A 223 14.36 -11.43 -19.55
N PRO A 224 13.48 -10.40 -19.61
CA PRO A 224 12.04 -10.58 -19.76
C PRO A 224 11.66 -10.75 -21.24
N TYR A 225 12.03 -11.88 -21.86
CA TYR A 225 11.97 -12.03 -23.31
C TYR A 225 10.55 -11.89 -23.89
N LEU A 226 9.51 -12.35 -23.17
CA LEU A 226 8.14 -12.28 -23.68
C LEU A 226 7.60 -10.85 -23.64
N ALA A 227 7.95 -10.05 -22.64
CA ALA A 227 7.64 -8.62 -22.61
C ALA A 227 8.24 -7.90 -23.83
N PHE A 228 9.49 -8.21 -24.20
CA PHE A 228 10.08 -7.69 -25.44
C PHE A 228 9.37 -8.20 -26.70
N GLY A 229 8.91 -9.45 -26.71
CA GLY A 229 8.06 -9.99 -27.79
C GLY A 229 6.74 -9.23 -27.94
N VAL A 230 6.09 -8.86 -26.83
CA VAL A 230 4.88 -8.01 -26.82
C VAL A 230 5.18 -6.64 -27.42
N LEU A 231 6.28 -6.00 -27.02
CA LEU A 231 6.69 -4.71 -27.57
C LEU A 231 6.91 -4.77 -29.08
N ALA A 232 7.63 -5.79 -29.56
CA ALA A 232 7.89 -5.98 -30.99
C ALA A 232 6.57 -6.13 -31.77
N LYS A 233 5.60 -6.89 -31.23
CA LYS A 233 4.27 -7.03 -31.82
C LYS A 233 3.53 -5.69 -31.84
N LYS A 234 3.50 -4.96 -30.73
CA LYS A 234 2.78 -3.67 -30.59
C LYS A 234 3.35 -2.55 -31.46
N VAL A 235 4.66 -2.54 -31.67
CA VAL A 235 5.29 -1.66 -32.67
C VAL A 235 4.89 -2.06 -34.09
N LYS A 236 4.93 -3.36 -34.41
CA LYS A 236 4.55 -3.86 -35.74
C LYS A 236 3.07 -3.60 -36.07
N THR A 237 2.17 -3.64 -35.10
CA THR A 237 0.74 -3.34 -35.29
C THR A 237 0.43 -1.84 -35.32
N GLY A 238 1.38 -0.97 -34.98
CA GLY A 238 1.17 0.48 -34.91
C GLY A 238 0.50 0.96 -33.62
N ASP A 239 0.34 0.09 -32.61
CA ASP A 239 -0.18 0.51 -31.30
C ASP A 239 0.85 1.38 -30.54
N ILE A 240 2.14 1.13 -30.79
CA ILE A 240 3.27 1.96 -30.34
C ILE A 240 3.85 2.68 -31.55
N GLN A 241 3.81 4.01 -31.53
CA GLN A 241 4.27 4.89 -32.62
C GLN A 241 5.79 5.19 -32.56
N LEU A 242 6.56 4.27 -31.98
CA LEU A 242 8.01 4.34 -31.82
C LEU A 242 8.66 3.14 -32.52
N ASP A 243 9.93 3.24 -32.90
CA ASP A 243 10.69 2.06 -33.32
C ASP A 243 10.93 1.10 -32.14
N PHE A 244 11.19 -0.17 -32.45
CA PHE A 244 11.36 -1.21 -31.44
C PHE A 244 12.53 -0.95 -30.48
N GLU A 245 13.65 -0.38 -30.94
CA GLU A 245 14.80 -0.12 -30.09
C GLU A 245 14.50 1.00 -29.09
N THR A 246 13.81 2.06 -29.53
CA THR A 246 13.35 3.14 -28.65
C THR A 246 12.32 2.64 -27.64
N ALA A 247 11.29 1.89 -28.08
CA ALA A 247 10.27 1.33 -27.20
C ALA A 247 10.87 0.41 -26.14
N LYS A 248 11.81 -0.46 -26.53
CA LYS A 248 12.56 -1.36 -25.63
C LYS A 248 13.41 -0.57 -24.62
N LYS A 249 14.13 0.47 -25.08
CA LYS A 249 14.94 1.34 -24.21
C LYS A 249 14.08 2.05 -23.16
N ASN A 250 12.91 2.56 -23.56
CA ASN A 250 11.96 3.20 -22.66
C ASN A 250 11.39 2.21 -21.65
N TYR A 251 11.00 1.01 -22.07
CA TYR A 251 10.53 -0.03 -21.16
C TYR A 251 11.57 -0.36 -20.09
N ILE A 252 12.84 -0.59 -20.48
CA ILE A 252 13.94 -0.86 -19.53
C ILE A 252 14.16 0.33 -18.59
N LYS A 253 14.13 1.57 -19.12
CA LYS A 253 14.23 2.79 -18.31
C LYS A 253 13.10 2.89 -17.28
N SER A 254 11.87 2.54 -17.67
CA SER A 254 10.72 2.51 -16.78
C SER A 254 10.91 1.51 -15.65
N VAL A 255 11.28 0.26 -15.97
CA VAL A 255 11.54 -0.78 -14.98
C VAL A 255 12.66 -0.35 -14.03
N ASN A 256 13.76 0.20 -14.55
CA ASN A 256 14.86 0.70 -13.73
C ASN A 256 14.42 1.82 -12.76
N LYS A 257 13.64 2.79 -13.24
CA LYS A 257 13.09 3.84 -12.35
C LYS A 257 12.14 3.27 -11.31
N GLY A 258 11.31 2.30 -11.70
CA GLY A 258 10.44 1.58 -10.78
C GLY A 258 11.23 0.82 -9.70
N LEU A 259 12.32 0.14 -10.06
CA LEU A 259 13.20 -0.54 -9.11
C LEU A 259 13.83 0.45 -8.13
N LEU A 260 14.43 1.55 -8.62
CA LEU A 260 14.99 2.59 -7.74
C LEU A 260 13.95 3.10 -6.74
N LYS A 261 12.70 3.27 -7.19
CA LYS A 261 11.60 3.64 -6.30
C LYS A 261 11.30 2.58 -5.26
N VAL A 262 11.16 1.30 -5.63
CA VAL A 262 10.93 0.22 -4.66
C VAL A 262 12.05 0.15 -3.62
N LEU A 263 13.31 0.23 -4.05
CA LEU A 263 14.48 0.26 -3.18
C LEU A 263 14.43 1.46 -2.21
N SER A 264 14.05 2.63 -2.71
CA SER A 264 13.99 3.86 -1.93
C SER A 264 12.95 3.83 -0.81
N LYS A 265 11.88 3.01 -0.93
CA LYS A 265 10.82 2.90 0.08
C LYS A 265 11.34 2.47 1.45
N MET A 266 12.35 1.60 1.48
CA MET A 266 13.02 1.14 2.70
C MET A 266 14.34 1.89 2.98
N GLY A 267 14.68 2.88 2.15
CA GLY A 267 15.94 3.63 2.26
C GLY A 267 17.16 2.88 1.72
N ASN A 268 16.99 1.86 0.86
CA ASN A 268 18.10 1.17 0.23
C ASN A 268 18.60 1.96 -0.99
N SER A 269 19.88 2.31 -1.01
CA SER A 269 20.45 3.03 -2.16
C SER A 269 20.90 2.12 -3.31
N THR A 270 21.25 0.84 -3.04
CA THR A 270 21.81 -0.04 -4.09
C THR A 270 21.09 -1.37 -4.22
N LEU A 271 20.94 -1.83 -5.48
CA LEU A 271 20.39 -3.15 -5.78
C LEU A 271 21.23 -4.29 -5.20
N ARG A 272 22.54 -4.08 -5.05
CA ARG A 272 23.46 -5.07 -4.47
C ARG A 272 23.12 -5.39 -3.03
N SER A 273 22.70 -4.39 -2.26
CA SER A 273 22.26 -4.54 -0.87
C SER A 273 20.81 -5.04 -0.77
N TYR A 274 19.97 -4.71 -1.76
CA TYR A 274 18.58 -5.18 -1.84
C TYR A 274 18.47 -6.68 -2.21
N ARG A 275 19.42 -7.19 -2.99
CA ARG A 275 19.40 -8.57 -3.48
C ARG A 275 19.59 -9.57 -2.33
N GLY A 276 18.62 -10.46 -2.14
CA GLY A 276 18.60 -11.42 -1.04
C GLY A 276 18.20 -10.80 0.31
N ALA A 277 17.74 -9.55 0.34
CA ALA A 277 17.38 -8.86 1.59
C ALA A 277 15.98 -9.21 2.11
N HIS A 278 15.14 -9.86 1.28
CA HIS A 278 13.80 -10.33 1.68
C HIS A 278 12.89 -9.22 2.24
N ILE A 279 12.94 -8.01 1.66
CA ILE A 279 12.16 -6.81 2.08
C ILE A 279 10.72 -6.90 1.57
N PHE A 280 10.06 -8.02 1.87
CA PHE A 280 8.72 -8.35 1.43
C PHE A 280 7.96 -9.09 2.52
N GLU A 281 6.64 -9.09 2.39
CA GLU A 281 5.75 -9.84 3.27
C GLU A 281 4.83 -10.72 2.46
N ALA A 282 4.58 -11.93 2.93
CA ALA A 282 3.61 -12.83 2.32
C ALA A 282 2.23 -12.62 2.95
N ILE A 283 1.18 -12.72 2.14
CA ILE A 283 -0.21 -12.76 2.60
C ILE A 283 -0.86 -14.03 2.07
N GLY A 284 -1.28 -14.91 2.97
CA GLY A 284 -2.05 -16.09 2.60
C GLY A 284 -1.23 -17.16 1.87
N ILE A 285 0.06 -17.28 2.19
CA ILE A 285 0.91 -18.43 1.79
C ILE A 285 1.15 -19.27 3.04
N SER A 286 1.03 -20.59 2.91
CA SER A 286 1.28 -21.52 4.01
C SER A 286 2.72 -21.45 4.52
N SER A 287 2.87 -21.57 5.83
CA SER A 287 4.17 -21.64 6.51
C SER A 287 5.04 -22.79 5.96
N GLY A 288 4.45 -23.89 5.49
CA GLY A 288 5.19 -24.99 4.85
C GLY A 288 5.90 -24.57 3.57
N VAL A 289 5.23 -23.82 2.69
CA VAL A 289 5.84 -23.26 1.47
C VAL A 289 6.91 -22.24 1.82
N LEU A 290 6.61 -21.31 2.73
CA LEU A 290 7.55 -20.23 3.11
C LEU A 290 8.82 -20.79 3.75
N ASN A 291 8.70 -21.71 4.71
CA ASN A 291 9.86 -22.30 5.40
C ASN A 291 10.73 -23.14 4.46
N THR A 292 10.17 -23.67 3.38
CA THR A 292 10.91 -24.49 2.41
C THR A 292 11.58 -23.62 1.35
N TYR A 293 10.85 -22.68 0.76
CA TYR A 293 11.28 -21.99 -0.46
C TYR A 293 11.54 -20.49 -0.29
N PHE A 294 11.09 -19.84 0.80
CA PHE A 294 11.19 -18.39 1.02
C PHE A 294 11.64 -18.08 2.46
N LYS A 295 12.73 -18.71 2.91
CA LYS A 295 13.18 -18.66 4.31
C LYS A 295 13.43 -17.21 4.77
N GLY A 296 12.86 -16.87 5.92
CA GLY A 296 12.96 -15.53 6.51
C GLY A 296 11.75 -14.63 6.21
N ILE A 297 10.84 -15.06 5.32
CA ILE A 297 9.55 -14.40 5.12
C ILE A 297 8.51 -15.03 6.04
N SER A 298 7.68 -14.21 6.67
CA SER A 298 6.52 -14.66 7.42
C SER A 298 5.21 -14.25 6.76
N SER A 299 4.17 -15.06 6.95
CA SER A 299 2.79 -14.67 6.70
C SER A 299 2.03 -14.60 8.02
N LYS A 300 1.28 -13.51 8.21
CA LYS A 300 0.40 -13.34 9.40
C LYS A 300 -0.87 -14.17 9.30
N ILE A 301 -1.20 -14.62 8.08
CA ILE A 301 -2.39 -15.42 7.78
C ILE A 301 -1.95 -16.59 6.91
N GLU A 302 -2.27 -17.82 7.31
CA GLU A 302 -1.98 -19.01 6.50
C GLU A 302 -2.82 -19.03 5.21
N GLY A 303 -2.48 -19.88 4.25
CA GLY A 303 -3.26 -19.97 3.02
C GLY A 303 -2.70 -20.98 2.04
N ILE A 304 -2.40 -20.54 0.83
CA ILE A 304 -2.10 -21.43 -0.30
C ILE A 304 -0.88 -22.32 -0.04
N ASP A 305 -0.98 -23.56 -0.51
CA ASP A 305 0.11 -24.52 -0.51
C ASP A 305 0.64 -24.78 -1.93
N MET A 306 1.55 -25.74 -2.05
CA MET A 306 2.13 -26.12 -3.34
C MET A 306 1.09 -26.68 -4.33
N ASP A 307 -0.01 -27.25 -3.83
CA ASP A 307 -1.05 -27.82 -4.69
C ASP A 307 -1.88 -26.69 -5.32
N ASP A 308 -2.18 -25.64 -4.56
CA ASP A 308 -2.80 -24.43 -5.10
C ASP A 308 -1.88 -23.69 -6.08
N ILE A 309 -0.59 -23.55 -5.75
CA ILE A 309 0.39 -22.89 -6.64
C ILE A 309 0.47 -23.62 -7.97
N ALA A 310 0.56 -24.96 -7.96
CA ALA A 310 0.56 -25.74 -9.19
C ALA A 310 -0.75 -25.58 -9.96
N HIS A 311 -1.90 -25.58 -9.28
CA HIS A 311 -3.20 -25.38 -9.91
C HIS A 311 -3.31 -23.99 -10.61
N GLU A 312 -2.90 -22.91 -9.95
CA GLU A 312 -2.96 -21.55 -10.51
C GLU A 312 -2.03 -21.36 -11.71
N VAL A 313 -0.93 -22.12 -11.79
CA VAL A 313 -0.04 -22.16 -12.96
C VAL A 313 -0.64 -23.00 -14.09
N LEU A 314 -1.19 -24.17 -13.75
CA LEU A 314 -1.65 -25.14 -14.73
C LEU A 314 -2.96 -24.77 -15.40
N LEU A 315 -3.85 -24.04 -14.72
CA LEU A 315 -5.13 -23.61 -15.27
C LEU A 315 -4.97 -22.81 -16.58
N PRO A 316 -4.28 -21.64 -16.59
CA PRO A 316 -4.06 -20.89 -17.83
C PRO A 316 -3.13 -21.62 -18.82
N PHE A 317 -2.25 -22.49 -18.34
CA PHE A 317 -1.41 -23.33 -19.19
C PHE A 317 -2.24 -24.30 -20.03
N PHE A 318 -3.13 -25.09 -19.41
CA PHE A 318 -3.97 -26.04 -20.14
C PHE A 318 -4.95 -25.34 -21.08
N GLU A 319 -5.53 -24.20 -20.66
CA GLU A 319 -6.35 -23.36 -21.54
C GLU A 319 -5.60 -22.93 -22.79
N SER A 320 -4.32 -22.59 -22.68
CA SER A 320 -3.52 -22.11 -23.81
C SER A 320 -3.21 -23.16 -24.88
N PHE A 321 -3.23 -24.46 -24.52
CA PHE A 321 -2.90 -25.58 -25.41
C PHE A 321 -4.13 -26.40 -25.81
N ASN A 322 -5.34 -25.95 -25.48
CA ASN A 322 -6.57 -26.65 -25.83
C ASN A 322 -6.91 -26.46 -27.34
N GLU A 323 -6.86 -27.54 -28.12
CA GLU A 323 -7.02 -27.52 -29.59
C GLU A 323 -8.45 -27.16 -30.05
N ALA A 324 -9.45 -27.24 -29.17
CA ALA A 324 -10.84 -26.88 -29.48
C ALA A 324 -11.04 -25.37 -29.72
N ASP A 325 -10.08 -24.54 -29.30
CA ASP A 325 -10.15 -23.08 -29.35
C ASP A 325 -9.21 -22.51 -30.44
N ASN A 326 -9.32 -23.05 -31.66
CA ASN A 326 -8.50 -22.70 -32.84
C ASN A 326 -8.67 -21.25 -33.37
N GLY A 327 -9.35 -20.38 -32.62
CA GLY A 327 -9.29 -18.94 -32.81
C GLY A 327 -8.12 -18.35 -32.04
N ALA A 328 -7.50 -17.28 -32.54
CA ALA A 328 -6.59 -16.50 -31.72
C ALA A 328 -7.41 -15.86 -30.58
N SER A 329 -7.61 -16.59 -29.46
CA SER A 329 -8.39 -16.09 -28.34
C SER A 329 -7.78 -14.75 -27.93
N ARG A 330 -8.65 -13.73 -27.91
CA ARG A 330 -8.27 -12.39 -27.49
C ARG A 330 -7.90 -12.51 -26.02
N LEU A 331 -6.78 -11.91 -25.61
CA LEU A 331 -6.42 -11.89 -24.20
C LEU A 331 -7.56 -11.28 -23.39
N GLU A 332 -7.92 -11.95 -22.30
CA GLU A 332 -9.01 -11.48 -21.46
C GLU A 332 -8.63 -10.19 -20.72
N ASN A 333 -9.64 -9.37 -20.48
CA ASN A 333 -9.54 -8.25 -19.55
C ASN A 333 -9.97 -8.74 -18.17
N LEU A 334 -9.00 -8.93 -17.27
CA LEU A 334 -9.28 -9.57 -15.99
C LEU A 334 -10.05 -8.64 -15.03
N GLY A 335 -10.09 -7.34 -15.29
CA GLY A 335 -10.72 -6.33 -14.43
C GLY A 335 -9.96 -6.13 -13.13
N ILE A 336 -8.63 -6.18 -13.14
CA ILE A 336 -7.81 -6.06 -11.92
C ILE A 336 -7.61 -4.58 -11.56
N TYR A 337 -7.35 -3.71 -12.55
CA TYR A 337 -7.02 -2.30 -12.30
C TYR A 337 -8.26 -1.41 -12.25
N ALA A 338 -9.33 -1.83 -12.93
CA ALA A 338 -10.62 -1.17 -12.92
C ALA A 338 -11.76 -2.19 -13.11
N TYR A 339 -12.90 -1.90 -12.50
CA TYR A 339 -14.09 -2.75 -12.57
C TYR A 339 -14.50 -3.07 -14.01
N ARG A 340 -14.86 -4.34 -14.21
CA ARG A 340 -15.46 -4.92 -15.42
C ARG A 340 -16.53 -5.92 -14.99
N ASN A 341 -17.62 -6.03 -15.76
CA ASN A 341 -18.75 -6.91 -15.40
C ASN A 341 -18.35 -8.40 -15.24
N ASN A 342 -17.41 -8.89 -16.06
CA ASN A 342 -16.87 -10.26 -15.98
C ASN A 342 -15.44 -10.28 -15.38
N GLY A 343 -15.08 -9.20 -14.70
CA GLY A 343 -13.75 -8.99 -14.12
C GLY A 343 -13.58 -9.62 -12.75
N GLU A 344 -12.48 -9.27 -12.10
CA GLU A 344 -12.28 -9.48 -10.67
C GLU A 344 -13.33 -8.70 -9.88
N TYR A 345 -13.70 -9.24 -8.72
CA TYR A 345 -14.64 -8.54 -7.85
C TYR A 345 -13.99 -7.27 -7.29
N HIS A 346 -14.72 -6.16 -7.40
CA HIS A 346 -14.39 -4.90 -6.74
C HIS A 346 -15.44 -4.57 -5.69
N ALA A 347 -14.97 -4.19 -4.50
CA ALA A 347 -15.84 -3.76 -3.41
C ALA A 347 -16.63 -2.50 -3.75
N TRP A 348 -16.09 -1.62 -4.60
CA TRP A 348 -16.87 -0.57 -5.24
C TRP A 348 -17.18 -0.94 -6.69
N ASN A 349 -18.47 -1.17 -6.94
CA ASN A 349 -19.03 -1.49 -8.23
C ASN A 349 -20.26 -0.58 -8.48
N PRO A 350 -20.81 -0.55 -9.71
CA PRO A 350 -21.91 0.35 -10.04
C PRO A 350 -23.14 0.21 -9.13
N GLU A 351 -23.43 -1.00 -8.67
CA GLU A 351 -24.57 -1.30 -7.78
C GLU A 351 -24.37 -0.69 -6.38
N THR A 352 -23.24 -0.99 -5.73
CA THR A 352 -22.90 -0.46 -4.39
C THR A 352 -22.77 1.06 -4.40
N VAL A 353 -22.16 1.64 -5.44
CA VAL A 353 -22.02 3.10 -5.62
C VAL A 353 -23.40 3.76 -5.74
N SER A 354 -24.26 3.23 -6.62
CA SER A 354 -25.58 3.80 -6.89
C SER A 354 -26.48 3.73 -5.65
N ARG A 355 -26.55 2.56 -4.98
CA ARG A 355 -27.38 2.38 -3.79
C ARG A 355 -27.00 3.34 -2.67
N LEU A 356 -25.70 3.47 -2.38
CA LEU A 356 -25.21 4.40 -1.35
C LEU A 356 -25.62 5.84 -1.68
N GLN A 357 -25.37 6.30 -2.91
CA GLN A 357 -25.73 7.65 -3.35
C GLN A 357 -27.24 7.94 -3.23
N ILE A 358 -28.09 7.00 -3.66
CA ILE A 358 -29.54 7.15 -3.61
C ILE A 358 -30.03 7.19 -2.16
N ALA A 359 -29.53 6.30 -1.30
CA ALA A 359 -29.92 6.23 0.11
C ALA A 359 -29.61 7.55 0.83
N THR A 360 -28.40 8.08 0.67
CA THR A 360 -27.96 9.31 1.34
C THR A 360 -28.62 10.56 0.77
N LYS A 361 -28.92 10.57 -0.54
CA LYS A 361 -29.58 11.70 -1.20
C LYS A 361 -31.07 11.79 -0.86
N THR A 362 -31.74 10.65 -0.70
CA THR A 362 -33.17 10.58 -0.35
C THR A 362 -33.43 10.53 1.15
N ASN A 363 -32.37 10.55 1.96
CA ASN A 363 -32.43 10.37 3.41
C ASN A 363 -33.23 9.10 3.81
N ASN A 364 -32.93 7.98 3.14
CA ASN A 364 -33.65 6.73 3.34
C ASN A 364 -32.73 5.66 3.95
N TYR A 365 -32.90 5.43 5.26
CA TYR A 365 -32.14 4.42 5.99
C TYR A 365 -32.42 2.99 5.53
N GLY A 366 -33.64 2.67 5.08
CA GLY A 366 -33.97 1.35 4.53
C GLY A 366 -33.14 1.02 3.28
N LEU A 367 -32.99 1.97 2.37
CA LEU A 367 -32.11 1.82 1.19
C LEU A 367 -30.63 1.73 1.59
N PHE A 368 -30.23 2.38 2.70
CA PHE A 368 -28.88 2.23 3.24
C PHE A 368 -28.65 0.80 3.74
N LYS A 369 -29.61 0.19 4.46
CA LYS A 369 -29.54 -1.22 4.87
C LYS A 369 -29.47 -2.19 3.68
N GLU A 370 -30.13 -1.88 2.57
CA GLU A 370 -29.98 -2.67 1.34
C GLU A 370 -28.56 -2.58 0.78
N TYR A 371 -27.96 -1.38 0.79
CA TYR A 371 -26.56 -1.16 0.43
C TYR A 371 -25.62 -1.97 1.34
N THR A 372 -25.76 -1.86 2.66
CA THR A 372 -24.84 -2.53 3.60
C THR A 372 -24.99 -4.04 3.53
N ARG A 373 -26.20 -4.57 3.41
CA ARG A 373 -26.44 -6.00 3.13
C ARG A 373 -25.71 -6.48 1.87
N THR A 374 -25.67 -5.68 0.81
CA THR A 374 -24.94 -6.02 -0.43
C THR A 374 -23.43 -6.07 -0.21
N VAL A 375 -22.91 -5.23 0.70
CA VAL A 375 -21.50 -5.16 1.04
C VAL A 375 -21.11 -6.29 2.00
N ASP A 376 -21.92 -6.57 3.02
CA ASP A 376 -21.60 -7.49 4.13
C ASP A 376 -21.97 -8.95 3.84
N ASP A 377 -23.07 -9.20 3.11
CA ASP A 377 -23.57 -10.54 2.79
C ASP A 377 -23.22 -10.99 1.36
N LYS A 378 -22.17 -10.40 0.80
CA LYS A 378 -21.63 -10.81 -0.49
C LYS A 378 -21.18 -12.28 -0.47
N PRO A 379 -21.38 -13.02 -1.58
CA PRO A 379 -21.01 -14.44 -1.65
C PRO A 379 -19.50 -14.65 -1.67
N ASN A 380 -18.74 -13.63 -2.08
CA ASN A 380 -17.30 -13.71 -2.30
C ASN A 380 -16.58 -12.79 -1.29
N PRO A 381 -15.64 -13.30 -0.49
CA PRO A 381 -14.82 -12.42 0.35
C PRO A 381 -13.92 -11.55 -0.53
N ALA A 382 -13.63 -10.34 -0.07
CA ALA A 382 -12.73 -9.40 -0.73
C ALA A 382 -11.64 -8.90 0.24
N PHE A 383 -12.01 -8.68 1.50
CA PHE A 383 -11.13 -8.24 2.59
C PHE A 383 -11.05 -9.29 3.70
N ILE A 384 -10.04 -9.21 4.57
CA ILE A 384 -9.88 -10.16 5.69
C ILE A 384 -11.07 -10.10 6.64
N ARG A 385 -11.60 -8.91 6.92
CA ARG A 385 -12.82 -8.72 7.75
C ARG A 385 -14.08 -9.39 7.20
N ASP A 386 -14.10 -9.82 5.94
CA ASP A 386 -15.21 -10.62 5.42
C ASP A 386 -15.25 -12.02 6.03
N MET A 387 -14.08 -12.54 6.42
CA MET A 387 -13.91 -13.83 7.11
C MET A 387 -14.12 -13.73 8.63
N LEU A 388 -14.46 -12.54 9.15
CA LEU A 388 -14.72 -12.31 10.56
C LEU A 388 -16.22 -12.13 10.81
N ASP A 389 -16.64 -12.46 12.02
CA ASP A 389 -17.95 -12.18 12.56
C ASP A 389 -17.80 -11.97 14.07
N TYR A 390 -18.89 -11.81 14.81
CA TYR A 390 -18.83 -11.62 16.26
C TYR A 390 -19.90 -12.41 17.02
N LYS A 391 -19.63 -12.72 18.28
CA LYS A 391 -20.58 -13.38 19.20
C LYS A 391 -21.81 -12.51 19.45
N ARG A 392 -22.98 -13.13 19.57
CA ARG A 392 -24.25 -12.41 19.81
C ARG A 392 -24.69 -12.60 21.26
N ASN A 393 -24.89 -11.49 21.96
CA ASN A 393 -25.50 -11.44 23.28
C ASN A 393 -26.43 -10.23 23.37
N PRO A 394 -27.55 -10.24 22.64
CA PRO A 394 -28.27 -9.02 22.30
C PRO A 394 -28.88 -8.31 23.51
N ILE A 395 -28.80 -6.97 23.51
CA ILE A 395 -29.48 -6.06 24.44
C ILE A 395 -30.49 -5.19 23.69
N ASP A 396 -31.34 -4.46 24.42
CA ASP A 396 -32.25 -3.51 23.79
C ASP A 396 -31.45 -2.31 23.22
N ILE A 397 -31.77 -1.89 21.99
CA ILE A 397 -31.07 -0.77 21.33
C ILE A 397 -31.22 0.56 22.09
N SER A 398 -32.26 0.70 22.93
CA SER A 398 -32.43 1.87 23.80
C SER A 398 -31.38 1.96 24.91
N GLU A 399 -30.71 0.85 25.26
CA GLU A 399 -29.57 0.84 26.20
C GLU A 399 -28.26 1.28 25.53
N VAL A 400 -28.20 1.29 24.19
CA VAL A 400 -27.00 1.65 23.43
C VAL A 400 -26.88 3.16 23.31
N GLU A 401 -25.65 3.68 23.49
CA GLU A 401 -25.34 5.10 23.41
C GLU A 401 -25.93 5.78 22.15
N PRO A 402 -26.30 7.06 22.24
CA PRO A 402 -26.87 7.78 21.11
C PRO A 402 -25.94 7.84 19.89
N ALA A 403 -26.51 7.85 18.68
CA ALA A 403 -25.74 7.94 17.43
C ALA A 403 -24.84 9.18 17.38
N ALA A 404 -25.27 10.29 18.00
CA ALA A 404 -24.48 11.51 18.11
C ALA A 404 -23.11 11.27 18.78
N ASN A 405 -23.04 10.42 19.81
CA ASN A 405 -21.79 10.11 20.49
C ASN A 405 -20.85 9.30 19.58
N ILE A 406 -21.40 8.33 18.85
CA ILE A 406 -20.64 7.53 17.88
C ILE A 406 -20.08 8.41 16.76
N MET A 407 -20.86 9.37 16.25
CA MET A 407 -20.41 10.26 15.17
C MET A 407 -19.20 11.12 15.55
N THR A 408 -18.97 11.41 16.83
CA THR A 408 -17.76 12.13 17.29
C THR A 408 -16.47 11.35 17.06
N ARG A 409 -16.57 10.04 16.85
CA ARG A 409 -15.46 9.12 16.55
C ARG A 409 -15.20 8.98 15.05
N PHE A 410 -15.98 9.66 14.21
CA PHE A 410 -15.83 9.63 12.76
C PHE A 410 -14.95 10.77 12.27
N CYS A 411 -14.04 10.42 11.37
CA CYS A 411 -13.16 11.36 10.70
C CYS A 411 -13.26 11.21 9.18
N THR A 412 -13.25 12.31 8.43
CA THR A 412 -12.96 12.19 6.99
C THR A 412 -11.47 12.03 6.76
N GLY A 413 -11.11 11.11 5.86
CA GLY A 413 -9.70 10.83 5.56
C GLY A 413 -8.98 12.04 4.95
N ALA A 414 -7.67 12.10 5.17
CA ALA A 414 -6.79 13.16 4.68
C ALA A 414 -6.75 13.24 3.15
N MET A 415 -7.51 14.15 2.56
CA MET A 415 -7.63 14.33 1.10
C MET A 415 -7.32 15.78 0.73
N SER A 416 -6.13 16.02 0.16
CA SER A 416 -5.64 17.38 -0.05
C SER A 416 -6.54 18.22 -0.96
N TYR A 417 -6.77 19.48 -0.58
CA TYR A 417 -7.17 20.50 -1.53
C TYR A 417 -6.15 20.58 -2.69
N GLY A 418 -6.65 20.49 -3.93
CA GLY A 418 -5.86 20.29 -5.14
C GLY A 418 -6.05 18.88 -5.73
N SER A 419 -6.01 17.84 -4.89
CA SER A 419 -6.43 16.49 -5.31
C SER A 419 -7.93 16.45 -5.56
N ILE A 420 -8.70 16.95 -4.59
CA ILE A 420 -10.13 17.18 -4.69
C ILE A 420 -10.44 18.67 -4.88
N SER A 421 -11.62 18.95 -5.43
CA SER A 421 -12.13 20.29 -5.63
C SER A 421 -12.41 20.99 -4.30
N ARG A 422 -12.46 22.32 -4.33
CA ARG A 422 -12.78 23.14 -3.15
C ARG A 422 -14.17 22.78 -2.62
N GLU A 423 -15.12 22.59 -3.51
CA GLU A 423 -16.51 22.27 -3.21
C GLU A 423 -16.64 20.96 -2.43
N ALA A 424 -15.96 19.90 -2.90
CA ALA A 424 -15.95 18.62 -2.20
C ALA A 424 -15.26 18.72 -0.83
N HIS A 425 -14.15 19.46 -0.76
CA HIS A 425 -13.38 19.63 0.47
C HIS A 425 -14.16 20.41 1.55
N GLU A 426 -14.80 21.51 1.17
CA GLU A 426 -15.61 22.32 2.08
C GLU A 426 -16.90 21.61 2.50
N ALA A 427 -17.55 20.86 1.60
CA ALA A 427 -18.74 20.08 1.94
C ALA A 427 -18.45 19.03 3.03
N MET A 428 -17.29 18.37 2.96
CA MET A 428 -16.86 17.46 4.03
C MET A 428 -16.59 18.20 5.34
N ALA A 429 -15.92 19.35 5.29
CA ALA A 429 -15.66 20.13 6.50
C ALA A 429 -16.94 20.56 7.21
N ILE A 430 -17.91 21.09 6.45
CA ILE A 430 -19.22 21.47 6.98
C ILE A 430 -19.92 20.27 7.63
N ALA A 431 -20.01 19.14 6.92
CA ALA A 431 -20.69 17.95 7.43
C ALA A 431 -20.09 17.45 8.74
N MET A 432 -18.76 17.35 8.81
CA MET A 432 -18.08 16.88 10.02
C MET A 432 -18.25 17.85 11.20
N ASN A 433 -18.18 19.16 10.93
CA ASN A 433 -18.38 20.19 11.96
C ASN A 433 -19.82 20.18 12.51
N ILE A 434 -20.82 19.80 11.70
CA ILE A 434 -22.23 19.67 12.14
C ILE A 434 -22.41 18.46 13.06
N ILE A 435 -21.84 17.31 12.70
CA ILE A 435 -22.06 16.06 13.45
C ILE A 435 -21.13 15.89 14.65
N GLY A 436 -20.21 16.85 14.89
CA GLY A 436 -19.21 16.77 15.96
C GLY A 436 -18.03 15.83 15.67
N GLY A 437 -17.93 15.31 14.44
CA GLY A 437 -16.78 14.55 13.97
C GLY A 437 -15.68 15.49 13.46
N ARG A 438 -14.65 14.94 12.79
CA ARG A 438 -13.49 15.74 12.34
C ARG A 438 -13.18 15.58 10.86
N SER A 439 -12.96 16.69 10.15
CA SER A 439 -12.44 16.65 8.77
C SER A 439 -10.96 16.96 8.72
N ASN A 440 -10.26 16.41 7.71
CA ASN A 440 -8.81 16.54 7.56
C ASN A 440 -8.42 17.27 6.27
N THR A 441 -7.51 18.23 6.37
CA THR A 441 -7.03 19.05 5.24
C THR A 441 -6.26 18.26 4.16
N GLY A 442 -5.70 17.11 4.54
CA GLY A 442 -4.62 16.47 3.79
C GLY A 442 -3.40 17.39 3.60
N GLU A 443 -2.53 17.00 2.67
CA GLU A 443 -1.23 17.66 2.42
C GLU A 443 -1.34 18.98 1.62
N GLY A 444 -2.54 19.56 1.52
CA GLY A 444 -2.84 20.64 0.56
C GLY A 444 -2.69 22.06 1.08
N GLY A 445 -2.50 22.23 2.40
CA GLY A 445 -2.77 23.49 3.09
C GLY A 445 -4.28 23.77 3.20
N GLU A 446 -4.62 24.88 3.84
CA GLU A 446 -6.00 25.36 3.96
C GLU A 446 -6.02 26.88 3.81
N ASP A 447 -6.98 27.42 3.06
CA ASP A 447 -7.14 28.87 2.91
C ASP A 447 -7.57 29.50 4.25
N PRO A 448 -6.85 30.52 4.78
CA PRO A 448 -7.17 31.15 6.06
C PRO A 448 -8.58 31.73 6.16
N GLU A 449 -9.22 32.08 5.04
CA GLU A 449 -10.61 32.53 5.07
C GLU A 449 -11.59 31.45 5.59
N ARG A 450 -11.20 30.18 5.57
CA ARG A 450 -11.99 29.07 6.14
C ARG A 450 -11.94 29.00 7.67
N TYR A 451 -11.05 29.74 8.33
CA TYR A 451 -10.94 29.74 9.79
C TYR A 451 -12.08 30.53 10.45
N LYS A 452 -12.66 31.47 9.71
CA LYS A 452 -13.84 32.23 10.13
C LYS A 452 -15.10 31.43 9.80
N LYS A 453 -16.10 31.52 10.69
CA LYS A 453 -17.44 31.04 10.35
C LYS A 453 -18.02 31.91 9.24
N ARG A 454 -18.77 31.27 8.34
CA ARG A 454 -19.51 31.95 7.29
C ARG A 454 -20.71 32.72 7.88
N ASP A 455 -21.28 33.60 7.07
CA ASP A 455 -22.45 34.40 7.44
C ASP A 455 -23.70 33.55 7.77
N ASP A 456 -23.78 32.33 7.21
CA ASP A 456 -24.83 31.34 7.50
C ASP A 456 -24.56 30.53 8.79
N GLY A 457 -23.49 30.85 9.52
CA GLY A 457 -23.08 30.18 10.75
C GLY A 457 -22.30 28.87 10.53
N LEU A 458 -22.18 28.40 9.29
CA LEU A 458 -21.46 27.17 8.97
C LEU A 458 -19.94 27.39 9.01
N SER A 459 -19.23 26.40 9.54
CA SER A 459 -17.77 26.38 9.53
C SER A 459 -17.26 25.50 8.40
N THR A 460 -16.39 26.05 7.56
CA THR A 460 -15.64 25.30 6.54
C THR A 460 -14.22 24.96 7.01
N ARG A 461 -13.83 25.28 8.25
CA ARG A 461 -12.54 24.92 8.84
C ARG A 461 -12.43 23.41 8.98
N SER A 462 -11.31 22.82 8.58
CA SER A 462 -11.01 21.42 8.95
C SER A 462 -10.46 21.31 10.37
N ALA A 463 -10.97 20.37 11.16
CA ALA A 463 -10.51 20.15 12.53
C ALA A 463 -9.08 19.57 12.59
N ILE A 464 -8.76 18.68 11.65
CA ILE A 464 -7.45 18.03 11.54
C ILE A 464 -6.62 18.73 10.47
N LYS A 465 -5.42 19.13 10.85
CA LYS A 465 -4.44 19.83 10.01
C LYS A 465 -3.24 18.90 9.81
N GLN A 466 -3.01 18.48 8.58
CA GLN A 466 -1.92 17.54 8.29
C GLN A 466 -0.56 18.26 8.14
N VAL A 467 0.49 17.65 8.68
CA VAL A 467 1.89 18.01 8.53
C VAL A 467 2.58 16.86 7.80
N ALA A 468 2.89 17.06 6.52
CA ALA A 468 3.49 16.05 5.65
C ALA A 468 4.84 16.52 5.10
N SER A 469 5.62 15.62 4.49
CA SER A 469 7.01 15.86 4.05
C SER A 469 7.22 17.16 3.24
N GLY A 470 6.28 17.52 2.36
CA GLY A 470 6.39 18.75 1.56
C GLY A 470 6.11 20.06 2.30
N ARG A 471 5.56 20.00 3.53
CA ARG A 471 5.15 21.16 4.36
C ARG A 471 4.29 22.20 3.61
N PHE A 472 3.54 21.77 2.60
CA PHE A 472 2.71 22.68 1.82
C PHE A 472 1.63 23.34 2.67
N GLY A 473 1.65 24.67 2.71
CA GLY A 473 0.68 25.48 3.46
C GLY A 473 0.79 25.33 4.99
N VAL A 474 1.88 24.76 5.50
CA VAL A 474 2.13 24.65 6.95
C VAL A 474 2.72 25.97 7.45
N THR A 475 1.89 26.77 8.11
CA THR A 475 2.23 28.06 8.72
C THR A 475 1.84 28.08 10.20
N ALA A 476 2.34 29.04 10.98
CA ALA A 476 1.92 29.19 12.38
C ALA A 476 0.38 29.35 12.50
N GLU A 477 -0.23 30.18 11.64
CA GLU A 477 -1.69 30.39 11.61
C GLU A 477 -2.45 29.09 11.28
N TYR A 478 -1.94 28.28 10.35
CA TYR A 478 -2.51 26.97 10.02
C TYR A 478 -2.47 26.00 11.21
N LEU A 479 -1.35 25.98 11.94
CA LEU A 479 -1.13 25.06 13.05
C LEU A 479 -1.95 25.42 14.29
N VAL A 480 -2.15 26.70 14.58
CA VAL A 480 -2.99 27.14 15.74
C VAL A 480 -4.49 26.99 15.47
N ASN A 481 -4.92 26.91 14.20
CA ASN A 481 -6.31 26.66 13.80
C ASN A 481 -6.63 25.16 13.64
N ALA A 482 -6.02 24.33 14.48
CA ALA A 482 -6.17 22.87 14.50
C ALA A 482 -6.71 22.39 15.85
N ASP A 483 -7.64 21.43 15.82
CA ASP A 483 -7.98 20.61 17.00
C ASP A 483 -7.05 19.38 17.07
N GLU A 484 -6.57 18.91 15.91
CA GLU A 484 -5.61 17.83 15.77
C GLU A 484 -4.56 18.16 14.70
N LEU A 485 -3.28 17.93 15.02
CA LEU A 485 -2.13 18.03 14.13
C LEU A 485 -1.67 16.63 13.75
N GLN A 486 -1.85 16.26 12.48
CA GLN A 486 -1.52 14.91 12.01
C GLN A 486 -0.18 14.88 11.29
N ILE A 487 0.83 14.25 11.88
CA ILE A 487 2.10 13.92 11.23
C ILE A 487 1.84 12.75 10.27
N LYS A 488 1.98 13.00 8.97
CA LYS A 488 1.74 12.01 7.93
C LYS A 488 3.03 11.31 7.50
N ILE A 489 3.36 10.20 8.17
CA ILE A 489 4.50 9.37 7.79
C ILE A 489 4.24 8.65 6.47
N ALA A 490 3.07 8.03 6.31
CA ALA A 490 2.73 7.27 5.12
C ALA A 490 1.23 7.27 4.78
N GLN A 491 0.87 6.70 3.63
CA GLN A 491 -0.53 6.41 3.25
C GLN A 491 -0.62 5.05 2.54
N GLY A 492 -1.71 4.32 2.72
CA GLY A 492 -1.85 2.93 2.23
C GLY A 492 -1.67 2.75 0.72
N ALA A 493 -2.07 3.74 -0.10
CA ALA A 493 -1.96 3.64 -1.56
C ALA A 493 -0.54 3.80 -2.13
N LYS A 494 0.41 4.27 -1.30
CA LYS A 494 1.81 4.51 -1.67
C LYS A 494 2.69 4.74 -0.44
N PRO A 495 2.84 3.72 0.41
CA PRO A 495 3.75 3.83 1.52
C PRO A 495 5.21 3.86 1.02
N GLY A 496 6.08 4.51 1.79
CA GLY A 496 7.48 4.78 1.40
C GLY A 496 7.65 5.82 0.28
N GLU A 497 6.60 6.58 -0.07
CA GLU A 497 6.62 7.61 -1.11
C GLU A 497 5.87 8.89 -0.69
N GLY A 498 6.19 10.00 -1.37
CA GLY A 498 5.56 11.29 -1.13
C GLY A 498 4.20 11.51 -1.83
N GLY A 499 3.50 12.56 -1.40
CA GLY A 499 2.34 13.12 -2.08
C GLY A 499 2.64 13.47 -3.54
N GLN A 500 1.63 13.36 -4.41
CA GLN A 500 1.76 13.70 -5.84
C GLN A 500 0.56 14.52 -6.27
N LEU A 501 0.82 15.70 -6.84
CA LEU A 501 -0.19 16.53 -7.49
C LEU A 501 0.32 16.92 -8.89
N PRO A 502 -0.30 16.42 -9.97
CA PRO A 502 0.09 16.79 -11.33
C PRO A 502 -0.01 18.30 -11.57
N GLY A 503 0.95 18.87 -12.29
CA GLY A 503 1.09 20.32 -12.46
C GLY A 503 -0.11 21.01 -13.11
N TYR A 504 -0.83 20.31 -13.99
CA TYR A 504 -2.08 20.82 -14.57
C TYR A 504 -3.26 20.90 -13.58
N LYS A 505 -3.09 20.42 -12.34
CA LYS A 505 -4.01 20.66 -11.21
C LYS A 505 -3.49 21.75 -10.26
N VAL A 506 -2.31 22.31 -10.51
CA VAL A 506 -1.70 23.38 -9.71
C VAL A 506 -2.03 24.71 -10.36
N ASP A 507 -3.27 25.16 -10.20
CA ASP A 507 -3.69 26.49 -10.65
C ASP A 507 -3.12 27.60 -9.74
N LYS A 508 -3.45 28.85 -10.02
CA LYS A 508 -2.96 30.00 -9.23
C LYS A 508 -3.41 29.95 -7.76
N ILE A 509 -4.59 29.41 -7.47
CA ILE A 509 -5.14 29.34 -6.12
C ILE A 509 -4.42 28.23 -5.35
N ILE A 510 -4.30 27.04 -5.95
CA ILE A 510 -3.55 25.92 -5.36
C ILE A 510 -2.09 26.30 -5.11
N ALA A 511 -1.45 26.95 -6.08
CA ALA A 511 -0.08 27.42 -5.94
C ALA A 511 0.08 28.41 -4.78
N ARG A 512 -0.85 29.37 -4.66
CA ARG A 512 -0.87 30.32 -3.54
C ARG A 512 -1.02 29.63 -2.18
N THR A 513 -1.99 28.72 -2.05
CA THR A 513 -2.24 27.97 -0.80
C THR A 513 -1.04 27.12 -0.39
N ARG A 514 -0.28 26.61 -1.37
CA ARG A 514 0.89 25.74 -1.12
C ARG A 514 2.22 26.48 -1.10
N HIS A 515 2.22 27.81 -1.29
CA HIS A 515 3.43 28.61 -1.50
C HIS A 515 4.33 28.04 -2.61
N SER A 516 3.73 27.61 -3.72
CA SER A 516 4.39 26.98 -4.86
C SER A 516 4.16 27.75 -6.17
N ILE A 517 4.66 27.20 -7.27
CA ILE A 517 4.61 27.82 -8.61
C ILE A 517 3.45 27.20 -9.41
N PRO A 518 2.55 28.01 -10.03
CA PRO A 518 1.48 27.51 -10.89
C PRO A 518 1.99 26.64 -12.04
N GLY A 519 1.28 25.56 -12.35
CA GLY A 519 1.57 24.65 -13.46
C GLY A 519 2.67 23.62 -13.21
N ILE A 520 3.41 23.71 -12.09
CA ILE A 520 4.48 22.77 -11.76
C ILE A 520 3.94 21.59 -10.96
N SER A 521 4.30 20.37 -11.38
CA SER A 521 3.96 19.15 -10.62
C SER A 521 4.61 19.16 -9.25
N LEU A 522 3.81 18.93 -8.21
CA LEU A 522 4.28 18.86 -6.84
C LEU A 522 4.41 17.39 -6.44
N ILE A 523 5.64 16.90 -6.40
CA ILE A 523 5.98 15.58 -5.86
C ILE A 523 6.66 15.84 -4.52
N SER A 524 6.00 15.53 -3.40
CA SER A 524 6.61 15.70 -2.09
C SER A 524 7.82 14.76 -1.95
N PRO A 525 8.86 15.13 -1.19
CA PRO A 525 9.90 14.17 -0.80
C PRO A 525 9.26 12.93 -0.15
N PRO A 526 9.79 11.71 -0.35
CA PRO A 526 9.34 10.55 0.40
C PRO A 526 9.50 10.70 1.92
N PRO A 527 10.67 11.12 2.45
CA PRO A 527 10.83 11.29 3.89
C PRO A 527 10.37 12.66 4.36
N HIS A 528 10.06 12.76 5.64
CA HIS A 528 10.18 14.02 6.37
C HIS A 528 11.67 14.30 6.59
N HIS A 529 12.18 15.43 6.10
CA HIS A 529 13.60 15.78 6.27
C HIS A 529 14.00 16.13 7.71
N ASP A 530 13.00 16.25 8.59
CA ASP A 530 13.12 16.45 10.04
C ASP A 530 12.68 15.20 10.84
N ILE A 531 12.56 14.03 10.18
CA ILE A 531 12.30 12.74 10.85
C ILE A 531 13.15 11.65 10.19
N TYR A 532 14.35 11.40 10.72
CA TYR A 532 15.24 10.32 10.27
C TYR A 532 15.35 9.17 11.27
N SER A 533 14.71 9.33 12.42
CA SER A 533 14.71 8.39 13.53
C SER A 533 13.49 8.60 14.43
N ILE A 534 13.32 7.76 15.45
CA ILE A 534 12.22 7.89 16.41
C ILE A 534 12.36 9.12 17.31
N GLU A 535 13.59 9.50 17.65
CA GLU A 535 13.90 10.70 18.43
C GLU A 535 13.59 11.98 17.65
N ASP A 536 13.80 11.99 16.33
CA ASP A 536 13.40 13.12 15.49
C ASP A 536 11.87 13.25 15.40
N LEU A 537 11.14 12.12 15.36
CA LEU A 537 9.68 12.15 15.46
C LEU A 537 9.24 12.75 16.81
N ALA A 538 9.88 12.35 17.91
CA ALA A 538 9.59 12.90 19.23
C ALA A 538 9.83 14.42 19.27
N GLN A 539 10.89 14.90 18.60
CA GLN A 539 11.17 16.33 18.47
C GLN A 539 10.05 17.05 17.68
N LEU A 540 9.60 16.50 16.55
CA LEU A 540 8.50 17.13 15.81
C LEU A 540 7.19 17.14 16.61
N ILE A 541 6.88 16.07 17.35
CA ILE A 541 5.72 16.04 18.26
C ILE A 541 5.84 17.17 19.30
N PHE A 542 7.01 17.33 19.89
CA PHE A 542 7.29 18.40 20.83
C PHE A 542 7.10 19.79 20.20
N ASP A 543 7.62 20.02 19.00
CA ASP A 543 7.49 21.29 18.28
C ASP A 543 6.02 21.64 18.00
N LEU A 544 5.24 20.66 17.54
CA LEU A 544 3.81 20.82 17.26
C LEU A 544 3.01 21.13 18.53
N LYS A 545 3.37 20.54 19.67
CA LYS A 545 2.77 20.84 20.98
C LYS A 545 3.18 22.20 21.54
N ASN A 546 4.37 22.69 21.19
CA ASN A 546 4.78 24.03 21.61
C ASN A 546 4.01 25.13 20.86
N ILE A 547 3.80 24.97 19.55
CA ILE A 547 3.03 25.95 18.76
C ILE A 547 1.52 25.88 19.06
N ASN A 548 0.96 24.69 19.29
CA ASN A 548 -0.45 24.52 19.66
C ASN A 548 -0.58 23.53 20.84
N PRO A 549 -0.54 24.04 22.10
CA PRO A 549 -0.60 23.20 23.31
C PRO A 549 -1.91 22.43 23.47
N SER A 550 -3.01 22.90 22.88
CA SER A 550 -4.34 22.28 22.97
C SER A 550 -4.58 21.19 21.92
N ALA A 551 -3.85 21.19 20.81
CA ALA A 551 -4.10 20.23 19.73
C ALA A 551 -3.63 18.83 20.10
N VAL A 552 -4.41 17.82 19.71
CA VAL A 552 -3.99 16.41 19.69
C VAL A 552 -2.91 16.25 18.61
N VAL A 553 -1.82 15.55 18.89
CA VAL A 553 -0.83 15.19 17.86
C VAL A 553 -1.02 13.72 17.48
N SER A 554 -1.40 13.50 16.22
CA SER A 554 -1.59 12.16 15.66
C SER A 554 -0.47 11.78 14.69
N VAL A 555 -0.13 10.49 14.67
CA VAL A 555 0.86 9.95 13.71
C VAL A 555 0.18 8.94 12.81
N LYS A 556 0.17 9.23 11.51
CA LYS A 556 -0.42 8.36 10.48
C LYS A 556 0.61 7.36 9.94
N LEU A 557 0.43 6.10 10.30
CA LEU A 557 1.21 4.94 9.87
C LEU A 557 0.42 4.11 8.84
N VAL A 558 1.10 3.17 8.20
CA VAL A 558 0.49 2.20 7.27
C VAL A 558 0.77 0.79 7.76
N ALA A 559 -0.21 -0.09 7.59
CA ALA A 559 -0.10 -1.49 7.98
C ALA A 559 1.04 -2.18 7.23
N GLU A 560 1.95 -2.77 7.99
CA GLU A 560 3.00 -3.70 7.58
C GLU A 560 3.40 -4.54 8.79
N SER A 561 4.12 -5.64 8.59
CA SER A 561 4.63 -6.45 9.69
C SER A 561 5.75 -5.70 10.42
N GLY A 562 5.67 -5.66 11.75
CA GLY A 562 6.59 -4.88 12.59
C GLY A 562 6.01 -3.52 13.02
N VAL A 563 4.88 -3.08 12.44
CA VAL A 563 4.24 -1.81 12.78
C VAL A 563 3.86 -1.71 14.27
N GLY A 564 3.62 -2.83 14.95
CA GLY A 564 3.36 -2.82 16.40
C GLY A 564 4.55 -2.28 17.20
N THR A 565 5.78 -2.63 16.79
CA THR A 565 7.02 -2.13 17.41
C THR A 565 7.18 -0.63 17.17
N ILE A 566 6.88 -0.19 15.95
CA ILE A 566 6.93 1.22 15.57
C ILE A 566 5.91 2.01 16.39
N ALA A 567 4.68 1.52 16.51
CA ALA A 567 3.63 2.12 17.32
C ALA A 567 4.02 2.26 18.80
N ALA A 568 4.72 1.27 19.37
CA ALA A 568 5.25 1.37 20.73
C ALA A 568 6.29 2.50 20.85
N GLY A 569 7.16 2.67 19.84
CA GLY A 569 8.06 3.82 19.73
C GLY A 569 7.30 5.15 19.66
N VAL A 570 6.29 5.24 18.80
CA VAL A 570 5.45 6.44 18.61
C VAL A 570 4.72 6.83 19.90
N ALA A 571 4.20 5.85 20.66
CA ALA A 571 3.60 6.10 21.97
C ALA A 571 4.61 6.65 22.98
N LYS A 572 5.84 6.14 22.98
CA LYS A 572 6.95 6.64 23.83
C LYS A 572 7.44 8.02 23.40
N ALA A 573 7.36 8.33 22.10
CA ALA A 573 7.60 9.65 21.51
C ALA A 573 6.49 10.67 21.80
N LYS A 574 5.51 10.31 22.64
CA LYS A 574 4.43 11.18 23.13
C LYS A 574 3.36 11.52 22.11
N ALA A 575 3.12 10.70 21.09
CA ALA A 575 1.92 10.88 20.28
C ALA A 575 0.65 10.63 21.11
N ASP A 576 -0.39 11.44 20.91
CA ASP A 576 -1.70 11.25 21.57
C ASP A 576 -2.56 10.20 20.85
N LEU A 577 -2.38 10.10 19.53
CA LEU A 577 -3.17 9.26 18.64
C LEU A 577 -2.28 8.60 17.59
N ILE A 578 -2.54 7.32 17.30
CA ILE A 578 -1.93 6.61 16.17
C ILE A 578 -3.04 6.24 15.19
N LEU A 579 -2.92 6.71 13.95
CA LEU A 579 -3.77 6.29 12.85
C LEU A 579 -3.07 5.18 12.07
N ILE A 580 -3.72 4.04 11.93
CA ILE A 580 -3.28 2.95 11.07
C ILE A 580 -4.11 2.90 9.79
N SER A 581 -3.44 2.99 8.64
CA SER A 581 -4.05 2.88 7.32
C SER A 581 -3.82 1.51 6.68
N GLY A 582 -4.88 0.89 6.18
CA GLY A 582 -4.79 -0.28 5.31
C GLY A 582 -4.30 0.04 3.88
N SER A 583 -3.63 -0.92 3.24
CA SER A 583 -3.15 -0.87 1.85
C SER A 583 -4.25 -0.55 0.82
N GLU A 584 -5.49 -0.84 1.15
CA GLU A 584 -6.68 -0.60 0.34
C GLU A 584 -7.12 0.88 0.28
N GLY A 585 -6.46 1.75 1.05
CA GLY A 585 -6.72 3.19 1.11
C GLY A 585 -6.65 3.91 -0.25
N GLY A 586 -7.38 5.02 -0.38
CA GLY A 586 -7.47 5.78 -1.64
C GLY A 586 -6.31 6.75 -1.90
N THR A 587 -6.20 7.22 -3.15
CA THR A 587 -5.27 8.30 -3.54
C THR A 587 -5.77 9.07 -4.76
N GLY A 588 -5.42 10.35 -4.85
CA GLY A 588 -5.67 11.15 -6.07
C GLY A 588 -4.70 10.85 -7.20
N ALA A 589 -3.46 10.47 -6.87
CA ALA A 589 -2.40 10.11 -7.81
C ALA A 589 -1.33 9.26 -7.11
N SER A 590 -1.02 8.09 -7.67
CA SER A 590 0.02 7.19 -7.18
C SER A 590 0.47 6.27 -8.32
N PRO A 591 1.73 5.79 -8.32
CA PRO A 591 2.12 4.74 -9.24
C PRO A 591 1.21 3.51 -9.10
N ALA A 592 0.84 2.89 -10.22
CA ALA A 592 -0.06 1.73 -10.20
C ALA A 592 0.52 0.56 -9.40
N SER A 593 1.85 0.39 -9.45
CA SER A 593 2.57 -0.64 -8.69
C SER A 593 2.38 -0.49 -7.18
N SER A 594 2.47 0.73 -6.66
CA SER A 594 2.34 1.00 -5.22
C SER A 594 0.91 0.79 -4.71
N ILE A 595 -0.10 1.20 -5.47
CA ILE A 595 -1.51 0.94 -5.13
C ILE A 595 -1.77 -0.57 -4.99
N LYS A 596 -1.13 -1.37 -5.86
CA LYS A 596 -1.39 -2.81 -5.92
C LYS A 596 -0.53 -3.64 -4.98
N HIS A 597 0.71 -3.23 -4.69
CA HIS A 597 1.73 -4.14 -4.16
C HIS A 597 2.43 -3.65 -2.89
N ALA A 598 2.08 -2.50 -2.33
CA ALA A 598 2.75 -1.97 -1.15
C ALA A 598 1.82 -1.86 0.07
N GLY A 599 2.30 -2.27 1.24
CA GLY A 599 1.53 -2.33 2.47
C GLY A 599 0.61 -3.55 2.60
N LEU A 600 0.09 -3.72 3.81
CA LEU A 600 -0.81 -4.79 4.22
C LEU A 600 -2.25 -4.31 4.42
N PRO A 601 -3.23 -5.23 4.44
CA PRO A 601 -4.60 -4.95 4.88
C PRO A 601 -4.67 -4.36 6.28
N LEU A 602 -5.71 -3.54 6.51
CA LEU A 602 -5.95 -2.85 7.79
C LEU A 602 -5.96 -3.82 8.98
N GLU A 603 -6.63 -4.97 8.85
CA GLU A 603 -6.86 -5.91 9.95
C GLU A 603 -5.55 -6.45 10.54
N ILE A 604 -4.52 -6.62 9.69
CA ILE A 604 -3.21 -7.11 10.13
C ILE A 604 -2.49 -6.05 10.96
N GLY A 605 -2.39 -4.83 10.44
CA GLY A 605 -1.69 -3.74 11.12
C GLY A 605 -2.39 -3.31 12.41
N LEU A 606 -3.73 -3.23 12.41
CA LEU A 606 -4.51 -2.83 13.57
C LEU A 606 -4.38 -3.85 14.72
N ALA A 607 -4.52 -5.14 14.42
CA ALA A 607 -4.35 -6.20 15.41
C ALA A 607 -2.93 -6.18 16.01
N GLU A 608 -1.90 -6.03 15.17
CA GLU A 608 -0.51 -6.02 15.64
C GLU A 608 -0.22 -4.82 16.56
N ILE A 609 -0.73 -3.62 16.24
CA ILE A 609 -0.60 -2.44 17.10
C ILE A 609 -1.32 -2.66 18.43
N GLN A 610 -2.57 -3.12 18.39
CA GLN A 610 -3.37 -3.37 19.60
C GLN A 610 -2.64 -4.35 20.52
N GLN A 611 -2.24 -5.52 20.00
CA GLN A 611 -1.56 -6.56 20.75
C GLN A 611 -0.24 -6.03 21.35
N THR A 612 0.59 -5.36 20.56
CA THR A 612 1.89 -4.88 21.01
C THR A 612 1.77 -3.79 22.07
N LEU A 613 0.87 -2.82 21.89
CA LEU A 613 0.70 -1.73 22.86
C LEU A 613 0.11 -2.24 24.19
N VAL A 614 -0.82 -3.20 24.15
CA VAL A 614 -1.38 -3.81 25.37
C VAL A 614 -0.29 -4.58 26.11
N MET A 615 0.45 -5.46 25.43
CA MET A 615 1.51 -6.27 26.05
C MET A 615 2.64 -5.42 26.65
N ASN A 616 2.88 -4.21 26.12
CA ASN A 616 3.90 -3.28 26.63
C ASN A 616 3.35 -2.21 27.60
N ASN A 617 2.08 -2.29 28.01
CA ASN A 617 1.42 -1.29 28.87
C ASN A 617 1.51 0.15 28.33
N LEU A 618 1.37 0.32 27.01
CA LEU A 618 1.37 1.62 26.32
C LEU A 618 -0.01 1.98 25.76
N ARG A 619 -0.93 1.01 25.69
CA ARG A 619 -2.26 1.21 25.07
C ARG A 619 -3.13 2.22 25.80
N GLY A 620 -2.97 2.35 27.12
CA GLY A 620 -3.78 3.22 27.98
C GLY A 620 -3.56 4.73 27.80
N VAL A 621 -2.52 5.15 27.07
CA VAL A 621 -2.15 6.58 26.87
C VAL A 621 -2.30 7.05 25.43
N VAL A 622 -2.61 6.16 24.48
CA VAL A 622 -2.72 6.50 23.06
C VAL A 622 -4.05 6.03 22.49
N ARG A 623 -4.71 6.87 21.71
CA ARG A 623 -5.90 6.51 20.96
C ARG A 623 -5.54 5.85 19.64
N LEU A 624 -6.28 4.81 19.22
CA LEU A 624 -6.11 4.21 17.90
C LEU A 624 -7.21 4.65 16.93
N GLN A 625 -6.82 5.14 15.78
CA GLN A 625 -7.71 5.41 14.64
C GLN A 625 -7.42 4.43 13.52
N ALA A 626 -8.45 3.98 12.80
CA ALA A 626 -8.31 3.08 11.66
C ALA A 626 -8.93 3.68 10.40
N ASP A 627 -8.22 3.60 9.27
CA ASP A 627 -8.79 3.86 7.95
C ASP A 627 -8.37 2.78 6.93
N GLY A 628 -9.17 2.59 5.88
CA GLY A 628 -8.93 1.49 4.93
C GLY A 628 -10.23 0.87 4.45
N GLN A 629 -10.93 1.54 3.53
CA GLN A 629 -12.16 1.02 2.93
C GLN A 629 -13.23 0.61 3.96
N VAL A 630 -13.34 1.34 5.08
CA VAL A 630 -14.45 1.21 6.05
C VAL A 630 -15.72 1.76 5.39
N LYS A 631 -16.76 0.93 5.28
CA LYS A 631 -17.95 1.19 4.45
C LYS A 631 -19.28 1.05 5.17
N THR A 632 -19.34 0.24 6.22
CA THR A 632 -20.57 -0.17 6.92
C THR A 632 -20.40 -0.06 8.44
N GLY A 633 -21.51 -0.11 9.20
CA GLY A 633 -21.48 -0.23 10.64
C GLY A 633 -20.79 -1.51 11.12
N ARG A 634 -20.91 -2.61 10.36
CA ARG A 634 -20.18 -3.85 10.63
C ARG A 634 -18.66 -3.66 10.53
N ASP A 635 -18.17 -2.95 9.50
CA ASP A 635 -16.73 -2.64 9.39
C ASP A 635 -16.22 -1.85 10.61
N ILE A 636 -17.04 -0.92 11.15
CA ILE A 636 -16.72 -0.14 12.35
C ILE A 636 -16.59 -1.06 13.56
N ILE A 637 -17.55 -1.96 13.78
CA ILE A 637 -17.51 -2.91 14.91
C ILE A 637 -16.32 -3.86 14.82
N LEU A 638 -16.05 -4.42 13.64
CA LEU A 638 -14.90 -5.32 13.48
C LEU A 638 -13.57 -4.59 13.74
N ALA A 639 -13.43 -3.34 13.26
CA ALA A 639 -12.27 -2.53 13.57
C ALA A 639 -12.20 -2.17 15.07
N ALA A 640 -13.34 -1.90 15.73
CA ALA A 640 -13.39 -1.63 17.17
C ALA A 640 -12.93 -2.85 17.98
N LEU A 641 -13.45 -4.04 17.68
CA LEU A 641 -13.05 -5.30 18.33
C LEU A 641 -11.55 -5.58 18.15
N LEU A 642 -10.95 -5.18 17.03
CA LEU A 642 -9.50 -5.26 16.78
C LEU A 642 -8.69 -4.14 17.46
N GLY A 643 -9.32 -3.13 18.04
CA GLY A 643 -8.67 -2.12 18.89
C GLY A 643 -8.87 -0.65 18.49
N ALA A 644 -9.57 -0.36 17.39
CA ALA A 644 -9.80 1.03 16.95
C ALA A 644 -10.84 1.76 17.82
N GLU A 645 -10.59 3.03 18.11
CA GLU A 645 -11.51 3.92 18.83
C GLU A 645 -12.14 4.98 17.91
N GLU A 646 -11.51 5.24 16.76
CA GLU A 646 -11.93 6.22 15.76
C GLU A 646 -11.79 5.66 14.33
N PHE A 647 -12.61 6.16 13.42
CA PHE A 647 -12.80 5.56 12.09
C PHE A 647 -12.71 6.61 10.99
N GLY A 648 -11.82 6.36 10.02
CA GLY A 648 -11.56 7.25 8.90
C GLY A 648 -12.31 6.85 7.62
N PHE A 649 -13.03 7.81 7.03
CA PHE A 649 -13.83 7.63 5.81
C PHE A 649 -13.36 8.56 4.71
N ALA A 650 -12.88 8.00 3.60
CA ALA A 650 -12.41 8.78 2.45
C ALA A 650 -13.24 8.47 1.20
N THR A 651 -13.03 7.28 0.61
CA THR A 651 -13.69 6.89 -0.64
C THR A 651 -15.21 6.90 -0.54
N SER A 652 -15.79 6.37 0.55
CA SER A 652 -17.23 6.40 0.80
C SER A 652 -17.78 7.82 0.86
N ALA A 653 -17.11 8.73 1.58
CA ALA A 653 -17.48 10.14 1.62
C ALA A 653 -17.44 10.80 0.22
N LEU A 654 -16.42 10.51 -0.59
CA LEU A 654 -16.37 11.01 -1.98
C LEU A 654 -17.48 10.42 -2.86
N ILE A 655 -17.86 9.15 -2.66
CA ILE A 655 -18.96 8.52 -3.36
C ILE A 655 -20.29 9.19 -3.01
N VAL A 656 -20.54 9.45 -1.73
CA VAL A 656 -21.72 10.19 -1.26
C VAL A 656 -21.80 11.60 -1.89
N LEU A 657 -20.64 12.25 -2.09
CA LEU A 657 -20.56 13.53 -2.80
C LEU A 657 -20.63 13.43 -4.33
N GLY A 658 -20.81 12.23 -4.89
CA GLY A 658 -21.07 12.01 -6.31
C GLY A 658 -19.97 11.29 -7.09
N CYS A 659 -18.89 10.82 -6.46
CA CYS A 659 -17.86 10.03 -7.16
C CYS A 659 -18.46 8.75 -7.76
N VAL A 660 -18.15 8.51 -9.03
CA VAL A 660 -18.62 7.33 -9.80
C VAL A 660 -17.51 6.29 -10.03
N MET A 661 -16.43 6.34 -9.25
CA MET A 661 -15.30 5.37 -9.32
C MET A 661 -14.64 5.22 -10.71
N MET A 662 -14.54 6.31 -11.48
CA MET A 662 -13.92 6.31 -12.81
C MET A 662 -12.38 6.12 -12.80
N ARG A 663 -11.72 6.33 -11.65
CA ARG A 663 -10.25 6.20 -11.45
C ARG A 663 -9.39 7.10 -12.34
N LYS A 664 -9.91 8.28 -12.70
CA LYS A 664 -9.20 9.32 -13.49
C LYS A 664 -8.89 10.58 -12.67
N CYS A 665 -8.75 10.44 -11.35
CA CYS A 665 -8.56 11.57 -10.43
C CYS A 665 -7.27 12.34 -10.72
N HIS A 666 -6.23 11.61 -11.14
CA HIS A 666 -4.93 12.15 -11.51
C HIS A 666 -5.01 12.99 -12.79
N LEU A 667 -5.87 12.65 -13.76
CA LEU A 667 -5.95 13.29 -15.08
C LEU A 667 -6.66 14.65 -15.11
N ASN A 668 -7.18 15.14 -13.99
CA ASN A 668 -7.96 16.38 -13.92
C ASN A 668 -9.28 16.38 -14.71
N THR A 669 -9.74 15.21 -15.15
CA THR A 669 -10.93 15.02 -16.01
C THR A 669 -12.12 14.40 -15.29
N CYS A 670 -12.24 14.67 -13.98
CA CYS A 670 -13.35 14.14 -13.18
C CYS A 670 -14.71 14.60 -13.73
N PRO A 671 -15.61 13.68 -14.13
CA PRO A 671 -16.85 14.04 -14.83
C PRO A 671 -17.88 14.73 -13.93
N VAL A 672 -17.73 14.60 -12.61
CA VAL A 672 -18.68 15.02 -11.56
C VAL A 672 -18.12 16.12 -10.66
N GLY A 673 -17.02 16.77 -11.06
CA GLY A 673 -16.47 17.92 -10.33
C GLY A 673 -15.85 17.61 -8.95
N VAL A 674 -15.65 16.34 -8.59
CA VAL A 674 -15.07 15.94 -7.29
C VAL A 674 -13.54 16.05 -7.27
N ALA A 675 -12.84 15.41 -8.21
CA ALA A 675 -11.38 15.28 -8.22
C ALA A 675 -10.71 16.06 -9.35
N THR A 676 -11.08 17.34 -9.51
CA THR A 676 -10.60 18.21 -10.60
C THR A 676 -10.49 19.67 -10.15
N GLN A 677 -9.52 20.38 -10.73
CA GLN A 677 -9.37 21.84 -10.62
C GLN A 677 -9.82 22.56 -11.89
N ASN A 678 -10.28 21.82 -12.92
CA ASN A 678 -10.86 22.44 -14.10
C ASN A 678 -12.19 23.13 -13.74
N ALA A 679 -12.27 24.44 -13.97
CA ALA A 679 -13.43 25.25 -13.60
C ALA A 679 -14.74 24.77 -14.23
N GLU A 680 -14.73 24.36 -15.51
CA GLU A 680 -15.94 23.86 -16.19
C GLU A 680 -16.40 22.51 -15.65
N LEU A 681 -15.46 21.63 -15.28
CA LEU A 681 -15.81 20.35 -14.66
C LEU A 681 -16.26 20.52 -13.21
N ARG A 682 -15.71 21.49 -12.47
CA ARG A 682 -16.14 21.82 -11.09
C ARG A 682 -17.59 22.30 -11.04
N LYS A 683 -18.07 23.02 -12.07
CA LYS A 683 -19.50 23.40 -12.18
C LYS A 683 -20.46 22.19 -12.20
N ARG A 684 -19.95 20.99 -12.50
CA ARG A 684 -20.73 19.74 -12.48
C ARG A 684 -20.83 19.11 -11.10
N PHE A 685 -20.18 19.68 -10.09
CA PHE A 685 -20.29 19.20 -8.72
C PHE A 685 -21.70 19.46 -8.18
N VAL A 686 -22.39 18.38 -7.84
CA VAL A 686 -23.77 18.41 -7.30
C VAL A 686 -23.85 17.82 -5.89
N GLY A 687 -22.72 17.45 -5.30
CA GLY A 687 -22.63 16.94 -3.94
C GLY A 687 -23.03 18.01 -2.92
N ARG A 688 -23.61 17.57 -1.80
CA ARG A 688 -24.07 18.46 -0.72
C ARG A 688 -23.64 17.90 0.64
N TYR A 689 -23.38 18.79 1.60
CA TYR A 689 -22.92 18.38 2.93
C TYR A 689 -24.02 17.59 3.68
N GLU A 690 -25.28 17.87 3.42
CA GLU A 690 -26.44 17.19 3.99
C GLU A 690 -26.43 15.69 3.64
N TYR A 691 -25.94 15.31 2.46
CA TYR A 691 -25.82 13.90 2.08
C TYR A 691 -24.80 13.17 2.95
N LEU A 692 -23.72 13.85 3.34
CA LEU A 692 -22.74 13.30 4.27
C LEU A 692 -23.27 13.24 5.70
N VAL A 693 -24.04 14.25 6.14
CA VAL A 693 -24.72 14.20 7.45
C VAL A 693 -25.62 12.98 7.53
N ASN A 694 -26.45 12.74 6.51
CA ASN A 694 -27.28 11.53 6.41
C ASN A 694 -26.43 10.25 6.44
N PHE A 695 -25.36 10.17 5.65
CA PHE A 695 -24.46 9.03 5.60
C PHE A 695 -23.88 8.66 6.97
N PHE A 696 -23.33 9.65 7.69
CA PHE A 696 -22.74 9.40 9.00
C PHE A 696 -23.79 9.08 10.06
N THR A 697 -24.99 9.64 9.94
CA THR A 697 -26.12 9.30 10.81
C THR A 697 -26.54 7.84 10.60
N PHE A 698 -26.66 7.40 9.34
CA PHE A 698 -26.97 6.00 9.02
C PHE A 698 -25.89 5.03 9.48
N LEU A 699 -24.61 5.36 9.30
CA LEU A 699 -23.51 4.56 9.84
C LEU A 699 -23.56 4.44 11.35
N ALA A 700 -23.83 5.55 12.05
CA ALA A 700 -23.91 5.54 13.50
C ALA A 700 -25.11 4.72 14.01
N GLU A 701 -26.29 4.87 13.40
CA GLU A 701 -27.46 4.04 13.75
C GLU A 701 -27.22 2.55 13.47
N GLU A 702 -26.63 2.19 12.33
CA GLU A 702 -26.27 0.81 12.05
C GLU A 702 -25.21 0.28 13.05
N THR A 703 -24.26 1.11 13.44
CA THR A 703 -23.28 0.75 14.48
C THR A 703 -23.99 0.47 15.81
N ARG A 704 -25.02 1.24 16.18
CA ARG A 704 -25.83 0.97 17.39
C ARG A 704 -26.56 -0.36 17.30
N GLU A 705 -27.12 -0.70 16.14
CA GLU A 705 -27.75 -2.00 15.92
C GLU A 705 -26.76 -3.15 16.13
N HIS A 706 -25.53 -3.01 15.63
CA HIS A 706 -24.49 -4.03 15.84
C HIS A 706 -24.00 -4.09 17.29
N LEU A 707 -23.85 -2.95 17.98
CA LEU A 707 -23.54 -2.91 19.43
C LEU A 707 -24.63 -3.59 20.25
N ALA A 708 -25.89 -3.33 19.93
CA ALA A 708 -27.03 -3.99 20.56
C ALA A 708 -26.95 -5.51 20.36
N GLN A 709 -26.65 -6.00 19.15
CA GLN A 709 -26.48 -7.44 18.88
C GLN A 709 -25.28 -8.07 19.61
N LEU A 710 -24.18 -7.32 19.71
CA LEU A 710 -22.96 -7.73 20.41
C LEU A 710 -23.18 -7.81 21.93
N GLY A 711 -24.09 -6.99 22.46
CA GLY A 711 -24.37 -6.87 23.89
C GLY A 711 -23.57 -5.76 24.59
N CYS A 712 -23.08 -4.77 23.84
CA CYS A 712 -22.32 -3.64 24.34
C CYS A 712 -23.20 -2.38 24.36
N ARG A 713 -23.19 -1.62 25.46
CA ARG A 713 -23.94 -0.36 25.58
C ARG A 713 -23.21 0.82 24.96
N THR A 714 -21.89 0.73 24.86
CA THR A 714 -21.05 1.75 24.25
C THR A 714 -20.07 1.13 23.28
N LEU A 715 -19.59 1.90 22.31
CA LEU A 715 -18.53 1.48 21.41
C LEU A 715 -17.23 1.22 22.16
N GLU A 716 -17.00 1.95 23.26
CA GLU A 716 -15.84 1.80 24.14
C GLU A 716 -15.76 0.42 24.79
N GLU A 717 -16.90 -0.16 25.20
CA GLU A 717 -16.97 -1.54 25.71
C GLU A 717 -16.52 -2.60 24.70
N ALA A 718 -16.65 -2.32 23.39
CA ALA A 718 -16.22 -3.22 22.33
C ALA A 718 -14.73 -3.07 21.98
N VAL A 719 -14.08 -1.95 22.33
CA VAL A 719 -12.71 -1.66 21.86
C VAL A 719 -11.72 -2.72 22.36
N GLY A 720 -11.05 -3.38 21.42
CA GLY A 720 -10.00 -4.37 21.70
C GLY A 720 -10.51 -5.73 22.18
N ARG A 721 -11.82 -5.98 22.19
CA ARG A 721 -12.45 -7.24 22.59
C ARG A 721 -12.39 -8.32 21.50
N ALA A 722 -11.18 -8.65 21.07
CA ALA A 722 -10.95 -9.67 20.05
C ALA A 722 -11.48 -11.06 20.44
N ASP A 723 -11.69 -11.32 21.73
CA ASP A 723 -12.34 -12.52 22.26
C ASP A 723 -13.80 -12.69 21.81
N LEU A 724 -14.44 -11.60 21.37
CA LEU A 724 -15.80 -11.62 20.81
C LEU A 724 -15.82 -11.91 19.31
N LEU A 725 -14.67 -11.91 18.63
CA LEU A 725 -14.59 -12.23 17.20
C LEU A 725 -14.74 -13.73 16.97
N GLU A 726 -15.41 -14.07 15.86
CA GLU A 726 -15.58 -15.43 15.37
C GLU A 726 -15.21 -15.50 13.90
N ARG A 727 -14.86 -16.69 13.41
CA ARG A 727 -14.54 -16.89 12.00
C ARG A 727 -15.82 -17.16 11.20
N LYS A 728 -16.10 -16.33 10.19
CA LYS A 728 -17.09 -16.59 9.15
C LYS A 728 -16.50 -17.54 8.10
N GLN A 729 -17.28 -18.54 7.68
CA GLN A 729 -16.85 -19.53 6.68
C GLN A 729 -17.41 -19.21 5.29
N PHE A 730 -16.64 -19.56 4.26
CA PHE A 730 -17.04 -19.44 2.85
C PHE A 730 -16.81 -20.81 2.17
N PRO A 731 -17.74 -21.76 2.32
CA PRO A 731 -17.54 -23.14 1.87
C PRO A 731 -17.32 -23.25 0.34
N ASP A 732 -17.89 -22.34 -0.45
CA ASP A 732 -17.75 -22.30 -1.91
C ASP A 732 -16.38 -21.76 -2.39
N PHE A 733 -15.47 -21.45 -1.46
CA PHE A 733 -14.15 -20.88 -1.74
C PHE A 733 -13.02 -21.77 -1.19
N PRO A 734 -12.45 -22.67 -2.00
CA PRO A 734 -11.47 -23.66 -1.54
C PRO A 734 -10.27 -23.06 -0.80
N LYS A 735 -9.71 -21.95 -1.30
CA LYS A 735 -8.57 -21.25 -0.68
C LYS A 735 -8.90 -20.74 0.73
N THR A 736 -10.15 -20.38 1.01
CA THR A 736 -10.55 -19.83 2.31
C THR A 736 -10.54 -20.86 3.43
N GLY A 737 -10.65 -22.16 3.11
CA GLY A 737 -10.54 -23.24 4.09
C GLY A 737 -9.15 -23.30 4.73
N LYS A 738 -8.11 -22.95 3.97
CA LYS A 738 -6.70 -23.00 4.38
C LYS A 738 -6.24 -21.77 5.18
N ILE A 739 -7.11 -20.76 5.31
CA ILE A 739 -6.82 -19.54 6.05
C ILE A 739 -6.84 -19.81 7.55
N ASP A 740 -5.84 -19.32 8.27
CA ASP A 740 -5.85 -19.23 9.73
C ASP A 740 -5.75 -17.76 10.17
N LEU A 741 -6.74 -17.31 10.94
CA LEU A 741 -6.85 -15.96 11.49
C LEU A 741 -6.49 -15.89 12.98
N SER A 742 -6.06 -16.99 13.60
CA SER A 742 -5.74 -17.08 15.03
C SER A 742 -4.80 -15.95 15.51
N LYS A 743 -3.79 -15.61 14.71
CA LYS A 743 -2.84 -14.50 14.98
C LYS A 743 -3.50 -13.12 14.97
N ILE A 744 -4.56 -12.94 14.19
CA ILE A 744 -5.29 -11.67 14.06
C ILE A 744 -6.29 -11.50 15.20
N ILE A 745 -7.05 -12.56 15.53
CA ILE A 745 -8.07 -12.55 16.58
C ILE A 745 -7.50 -12.86 17.98
N PHE A 746 -6.17 -12.93 18.10
CA PHE A 746 -5.52 -13.14 19.39
C PHE A 746 -5.86 -12.01 20.36
N PHE A 747 -6.39 -12.38 21.53
CA PHE A 747 -6.82 -11.45 22.55
C PHE A 747 -5.73 -11.24 23.62
N PRO A 748 -5.08 -10.05 23.67
CA PRO A 748 -3.98 -9.80 24.59
C PRO A 748 -4.43 -9.69 26.06
N GLY A 749 -5.72 -9.48 26.33
CA GLY A 749 -6.27 -9.39 27.68
C GLY A 749 -6.18 -10.69 28.48
N ASP A 750 -6.09 -11.84 27.81
CA ASP A 750 -5.87 -13.14 28.47
C ASP A 750 -4.43 -13.27 29.02
N VAL A 751 -3.49 -12.47 28.52
CA VAL A 751 -2.07 -12.52 28.90
C VAL A 751 -1.72 -11.47 29.94
N THR A 752 -2.27 -10.25 29.81
CA THR A 752 -1.96 -9.13 30.70
C THR A 752 -3.22 -8.36 31.08
N PRO A 753 -3.39 -7.91 32.34
CA PRO A 753 -4.53 -7.11 32.77
C PRO A 753 -4.40 -5.61 32.38
N ASN A 754 -3.67 -5.31 31.30
CA ASN A 754 -3.40 -3.94 30.87
C ASN A 754 -4.61 -3.34 30.14
N ALA A 755 -4.66 -2.01 30.07
CA ALA A 755 -5.75 -1.29 29.40
C ALA A 755 -5.86 -1.66 27.91
N LEU A 756 -7.08 -1.89 27.42
CA LEU A 756 -7.36 -2.23 26.01
C LEU A 756 -7.63 -1.00 25.14
N HIS A 757 -7.97 0.13 25.75
CA HIS A 757 -8.23 1.41 25.10
C HIS A 757 -7.59 2.56 25.90
N LYS A 758 -7.64 3.78 25.36
CA LYS A 758 -7.09 4.96 26.02
C LYS A 758 -7.90 5.32 27.27
N ILE A 759 -7.23 5.39 28.43
CA ILE A 759 -7.82 5.73 29.73
C ILE A 759 -7.20 6.98 30.38
N SER A 760 -6.10 7.48 29.81
CA SER A 760 -5.36 8.64 30.33
C SER A 760 -4.71 9.45 29.20
N ASP A 761 -4.37 10.69 29.48
CA ASP A 761 -3.69 11.59 28.53
C ASP A 761 -2.16 11.48 28.60
N GLN A 762 -1.49 11.86 27.51
CA GLN A 762 -0.03 11.95 27.47
C GLN A 762 0.50 13.19 28.19
N GLU A 763 1.63 13.02 28.89
CA GLU A 763 2.40 14.13 29.43
C GLU A 763 3.48 14.58 28.43
N HIS A 764 3.31 15.79 27.89
CA HIS A 764 4.12 16.35 26.79
C HIS A 764 5.33 17.19 27.22
N LYS A 765 5.53 17.41 28.54
CA LYS A 765 6.65 18.19 29.10
C LYS A 765 6.83 19.61 28.52
N ILE A 766 5.74 20.28 28.13
CA ILE A 766 5.74 21.62 27.55
C ILE A 766 5.46 22.75 28.57
N CYS A 767 5.28 22.41 29.85
CA CYS A 767 4.94 23.39 30.89
C CYS A 767 6.16 24.20 31.36
N ASP A 768 7.35 23.60 31.33
CA ASP A 768 8.58 24.19 31.89
C ASP A 768 9.57 24.68 30.80
N VAL A 769 9.11 24.77 29.54
CA VAL A 769 9.94 25.25 28.43
C VAL A 769 10.19 26.76 28.55
N LEU A 770 11.34 27.21 28.03
CA LEU A 770 11.78 28.61 28.10
C LEU A 770 10.74 29.58 27.51
N ASP A 771 10.04 29.16 26.47
CA ASP A 771 8.99 29.93 25.78
C ASP A 771 7.84 30.34 26.72
N ARG A 772 7.52 29.56 27.76
CA ARG A 772 6.48 29.96 28.74
C ARG A 772 6.89 31.21 29.50
N GLU A 773 8.16 31.31 29.87
CA GLU A 773 8.70 32.49 30.52
C GLU A 773 8.83 33.67 29.54
N LEU A 774 9.22 33.41 28.28
CA LEU A 774 9.30 34.44 27.24
C LEU A 774 7.92 35.04 26.96
N ILE A 775 6.88 34.22 26.79
CA ILE A 775 5.50 34.66 26.58
C ILE A 775 5.03 35.48 27.79
N ARG A 776 5.26 35.00 29.02
CA ARG A 776 4.88 35.71 30.25
C ARG A 776 5.56 37.08 30.37
N ARG A 777 6.84 37.20 30.01
CA ARG A 777 7.55 38.49 30.00
C ARG A 777 7.15 39.40 28.83
N SER A 778 6.52 38.84 27.80
CA SER A 778 6.08 39.56 26.60
C SER A 778 4.64 40.07 26.71
N SER A 779 3.95 39.93 27.85
CA SER A 779 2.60 40.50 28.05
C SER A 779 2.46 41.96 27.61
N PRO A 780 3.42 42.89 27.86
CA PRO A 780 3.31 44.26 27.36
C PRO A 780 3.26 44.35 25.83
N ALA A 781 3.92 43.44 25.11
CA ALA A 781 3.85 43.37 23.65
C ALA A 781 2.54 42.78 23.15
N LEU A 782 2.05 41.73 23.82
CA LEU A 782 0.84 41.00 23.41
C LEU A 782 -0.44 41.78 23.73
N ASP A 783 -0.50 42.40 24.91
CA ASP A 783 -1.72 43.03 25.42
C ASP A 783 -1.78 44.53 25.07
N LEU A 784 -0.62 45.20 25.05
CA LEU A 784 -0.52 46.66 24.90
C LEU A 784 0.20 47.11 23.62
N LEU A 785 0.68 46.17 22.79
CA LEU A 785 1.44 46.46 21.56
C LEU A 785 2.71 47.29 21.80
N MET A 786 3.35 47.14 22.98
CA MET A 786 4.60 47.81 23.32
C MET A 786 5.83 46.95 22.98
N PRO A 787 6.95 47.54 22.51
CA PRO A 787 8.18 46.79 22.30
C PRO A 787 8.76 46.28 23.63
N VAL A 788 9.24 45.04 23.64
CA VAL A 788 9.87 44.40 24.80
C VAL A 788 11.23 43.82 24.40
N GLU A 789 12.24 43.97 25.27
CA GLU A 789 13.56 43.34 25.14
C GLU A 789 13.77 42.36 26.31
N ILE A 790 14.11 41.10 26.01
CA ILE A 790 14.31 40.05 27.01
C ILE A 790 15.68 39.40 26.79
N LYS A 791 16.45 39.21 27.88
CA LYS A 791 17.75 38.53 27.88
C LYS A 791 17.71 37.31 28.80
N LEU A 792 17.92 36.11 28.24
CA LEU A 792 17.94 34.84 28.95
C LEU A 792 19.10 33.96 28.46
N LYS A 793 19.49 32.96 29.25
CA LYS A 793 20.48 31.95 28.87
C LYS A 793 19.78 30.82 28.11
N ILE A 794 20.38 30.37 27.01
CA ILE A 794 19.93 29.22 26.21
C ILE A 794 20.89 28.04 26.46
N ARG A 795 20.36 26.82 26.48
CA ARG A 795 21.13 25.57 26.60
C ARG A 795 20.69 24.59 25.50
N ASN A 796 21.53 23.59 25.25
CA ASN A 796 21.18 22.44 24.42
C ASN A 796 20.35 21.42 25.19
#